data_AF-A0A1C0YIS3-F1
#
_entry.id   AF-A0A1C0YIS3-F1
#
_cell.length_a   1.000
_cell.length_b   1.000
_cell.length_c   1.000
_cell.angle_alpha   90.00
_cell.angle_beta   90.00
_cell.angle_gamma   90.00
#
_symmetry.space_group_name_H-M   'P 1'
#
loop_
_entity.id
_entity.type
_entity.pdbx_description
1 polymer ?
#
loop_
_entity_poly.entity_id
_entity_poly.type
_entity_poly.pdbx_seq_one_letter_code
_entity_poly.pdbx_strand_id
1 'polypeptide(L)'
;MTQYKKFFVTASSAALVVSAAAPASADVKFADISQYSQTVQDEIVSLAEAGIINGTSETTFSPARNITRGQVVKLLGRFLVKEGYATIPTDWETKQRFKDIRLDASDKDLIMNAAIVYDAGVFQGSNGNLISYQPISRENMALVLDRAAEKILGQTLIAIAKEQEKEGNVTDLKKAKTEARAAITAINALGISNVATFNPKGNVTRANFVSFLHRAFIKEEVKPPVVLTLKDVKVVSATELTAELSDGSLHNVVLETPLVDNEATEVSFKINDVTYKATVTNVVSDLKVSSVVAKNGTQLEVKFNQEVKDLGDVTIRGIDTNNAVVTVKDMKLSANKKSAIITVEEVFVGRYAVVVENFKTAAGVDNVSYDEIINVAPDKTAPTIVGTERPYANRVIVNFSEPLSNIGTVTLKLADGSSAVAVAELIGNKTAVEFDLSSEAIPPNAKVTATFVGTADVAGNLISPNPASVTFEKGSADGVAPTISKIEQLSAKSFTVTLSEPVRAFTAANISVSRASTANGVTAVEKLSDMQYKVTVTNVLDGLNTIVVNNVEDLSGEKAASVTTTATFAVDKTAPVVSSTAVIVDKGHQYLSIKFNKPVTLNDSAAVTVNGTYVQNAVTNTLVGKDVAVTRVDAETVRVKLSDIAENNIGAAYDVSLGFKNIVSEADVAAETVNSVTFTRGEDVSENTTKVEVDDIVIVDNNTIEVIFTENVDAATATTASNYTIDSAKVERVVVLAGALNKAIVTLKADSVEHDGTRYISVANIKAAGSSNVMDNYRQTITLTENVTPKVSSVEMVKDNQLKVTFSEAVHNVGENAFIVAEGDKVFVGAKTTTSAAESTQFVTEALISLAEGDSFASKSSVRITLDPNANIADGNRNALQFNGATVTVQ
;
A
#
# COMPACT_ATOMS: atom_id res chain seq x y z
N MET A 1 34.53 -1.19 -48.76
CA MET A 1 34.31 -2.22 -47.74
C MET A 1 34.08 -1.54 -46.41
N THR A 2 32.83 -1.43 -45.97
CA THR A 2 32.48 -1.10 -44.58
C THR A 2 31.21 -1.88 -44.28
N GLN A 3 31.27 -2.77 -43.29
CA GLN A 3 30.24 -3.77 -43.00
C GLN A 3 29.01 -3.15 -42.32
N TYR A 4 27.81 -3.53 -42.76
CA TYR A 4 26.56 -3.27 -42.05
C TYR A 4 26.34 -4.33 -40.96
N LYS A 5 26.35 -3.92 -39.69
CA LYS A 5 25.88 -4.73 -38.55
C LYS A 5 24.35 -4.61 -38.46
N LYS A 6 23.62 -5.70 -38.69
CA LYS A 6 22.22 -5.87 -38.29
C LYS A 6 22.18 -6.62 -36.96
N PHE A 7 21.44 -6.11 -35.98
CA PHE A 7 21.13 -6.80 -34.73
C PHE A 7 20.04 -7.85 -34.99
N PHE A 8 20.33 -9.13 -34.70
CA PHE A 8 19.35 -10.20 -34.58
C PHE A 8 19.21 -10.57 -33.10
N VAL A 9 17.97 -10.62 -32.61
CA VAL A 9 17.60 -11.29 -31.35
C VAL A 9 17.35 -12.77 -31.66
N THR A 10 17.96 -13.66 -30.90
CA THR A 10 17.92 -15.11 -31.07
C THR A 10 16.63 -15.75 -30.52
N ALA A 11 16.06 -16.68 -31.27
CA ALA A 11 15.38 -17.85 -30.72
C ALA A 11 15.77 -19.09 -31.55
N SER A 12 16.28 -20.12 -30.88
CA SER A 12 16.90 -21.32 -31.45
C SER A 12 15.91 -22.42 -31.83
N SER A 13 16.08 -23.04 -33.00
CA SER A 13 15.95 -24.50 -33.22
C SER A 13 16.52 -24.91 -34.58
N ALA A 14 17.23 -26.03 -34.61
CA ALA A 14 18.17 -26.45 -35.65
C ALA A 14 17.53 -27.16 -36.87
N ALA A 15 18.12 -26.97 -38.07
CA ALA A 15 18.38 -28.05 -39.05
C ALA A 15 19.14 -27.56 -40.31
N LEU A 16 20.23 -28.29 -40.62
CA LEU A 16 20.90 -28.51 -41.91
C LEU A 16 21.46 -27.32 -42.73
N VAL A 17 22.80 -27.23 -42.66
CA VAL A 17 23.67 -26.51 -43.60
C VAL A 17 23.61 -27.17 -44.97
N VAL A 18 23.08 -26.45 -45.96
CA VAL A 18 23.39 -26.68 -47.38
C VAL A 18 24.16 -25.45 -47.84
N SER A 19 25.42 -25.64 -48.23
CA SER A 19 26.23 -24.56 -48.80
C SER A 19 25.67 -24.18 -50.17
N ALA A 20 24.84 -23.14 -50.22
CA ALA A 20 24.57 -22.45 -51.47
C ALA A 20 25.75 -21.50 -51.74
N ALA A 21 26.53 -21.80 -52.77
CA ALA A 21 27.50 -20.85 -53.32
C ALA A 21 26.78 -19.53 -53.62
N ALA A 22 27.30 -18.42 -53.10
CA ALA A 22 26.85 -17.09 -53.52
C ALA A 22 27.07 -16.98 -55.03
N PRO A 23 26.04 -16.70 -55.85
CA PRO A 23 26.28 -16.37 -57.25
C PRO A 23 27.16 -15.12 -57.28
N ALA A 24 28.25 -15.17 -58.04
CA ALA A 24 29.04 -14.00 -58.36
C ALA A 24 28.11 -12.91 -58.91
N SER A 25 28.10 -11.74 -58.29
CA SER A 25 27.41 -10.56 -58.80
C SER A 25 27.99 -10.23 -60.17
N ALA A 26 27.20 -10.48 -61.22
CA ALA A 26 27.46 -9.89 -62.52
C ALA A 26 27.18 -8.39 -62.38
N ASP A 27 28.16 -7.54 -62.67
CA ASP A 27 28.00 -6.08 -62.78
C ASP A 27 26.75 -5.78 -63.63
N VAL A 28 25.68 -5.27 -63.02
CA VAL A 28 24.46 -4.91 -63.75
C VAL A 28 24.76 -3.64 -64.56
N LYS A 29 25.06 -3.82 -65.86
CA LYS A 29 25.34 -2.72 -66.79
C LYS A 29 24.32 -2.69 -67.92
N PHE A 30 23.47 -1.67 -67.91
CA PHE A 30 22.56 -1.39 -69.03
C PHE A 30 23.24 -0.47 -70.05
N ALA A 31 23.29 -0.89 -71.31
CA ALA A 31 24.00 -0.12 -72.35
C ALA A 31 23.28 1.20 -72.71
N ASP A 32 21.95 1.22 -72.60
CA ASP A 32 21.07 2.27 -73.11
C ASP A 32 20.82 3.44 -72.12
N ILE A 33 21.45 3.41 -70.94
CA ILE A 33 21.38 4.48 -69.94
C ILE A 33 22.58 5.44 -69.99
N SER A 34 23.61 5.14 -70.79
CA SER A 34 24.87 5.91 -70.88
C SER A 34 24.69 7.39 -71.26
N GLN A 35 23.59 7.72 -71.95
CA GLN A 35 23.23 9.09 -72.34
C GLN A 35 22.58 9.92 -71.21
N TYR A 36 22.23 9.30 -70.08
CA TYR A 36 21.65 9.99 -68.92
C TYR A 36 22.75 10.47 -67.98
N SER A 37 22.46 11.41 -67.09
CA SER A 37 23.44 11.87 -66.09
C SER A 37 23.90 10.70 -65.20
N GLN A 38 25.13 10.78 -64.69
CA GLN A 38 25.68 9.73 -63.83
C GLN A 38 24.74 9.41 -62.65
N THR A 39 24.17 10.43 -62.01
CA THR A 39 23.18 10.26 -60.94
C THR A 39 21.99 9.40 -61.35
N VAL A 40 21.43 9.61 -62.55
CA VAL A 40 20.29 8.80 -63.03
C VAL A 40 20.74 7.38 -63.35
N GLN A 41 21.96 7.20 -63.86
CA GLN A 41 22.52 5.87 -64.09
C GLN A 41 22.68 5.10 -62.77
N ASP A 42 23.22 5.75 -61.74
CA ASP A 42 23.43 5.15 -60.41
C ASP A 42 22.10 4.79 -59.74
N GLU A 43 21.08 5.66 -59.83
CA GLU A 43 19.73 5.42 -59.32
C GLU A 43 19.09 4.17 -59.97
N ILE A 44 19.29 4.00 -61.28
CA ILE A 44 18.79 2.85 -62.04
C ILE A 44 19.54 1.57 -61.66
N VAL A 45 20.87 1.62 -61.61
CA VAL A 45 21.71 0.46 -61.27
C VAL A 45 21.44 0.01 -59.84
N SER A 46 21.35 0.93 -58.87
CA SER A 46 21.09 0.62 -57.47
C SER A 46 19.78 -0.18 -57.29
N LEU A 47 18.67 0.29 -57.87
CA LEU A 47 17.40 -0.44 -57.80
C LEU A 47 17.43 -1.78 -58.58
N ALA A 48 18.26 -1.89 -59.61
CA ALA A 48 18.38 -3.13 -60.37
C ALA A 48 19.24 -4.18 -59.66
N GLU A 49 20.35 -3.80 -59.07
CA GLU A 49 21.19 -4.65 -58.21
C GLU A 49 20.43 -5.11 -56.96
N ALA A 50 19.64 -4.20 -56.37
CA ALA A 50 18.71 -4.54 -55.30
C ALA A 50 17.56 -5.43 -55.77
N GLY A 51 17.45 -5.77 -57.06
CA GLY A 51 16.41 -6.62 -57.65
C GLY A 51 14.99 -6.07 -57.47
N ILE A 52 14.85 -4.75 -57.33
CA ILE A 52 13.58 -4.04 -57.19
C ILE A 52 12.99 -3.79 -58.59
N ILE A 53 13.83 -3.43 -59.55
CA ILE A 53 13.46 -3.29 -60.97
C ILE A 53 14.35 -4.17 -61.85
N ASN A 54 13.79 -4.75 -62.90
CA ASN A 54 14.56 -5.47 -63.91
C ASN A 54 14.64 -4.64 -65.20
N GLY A 55 15.70 -4.87 -65.98
CA GLY A 55 15.79 -4.43 -67.37
C GLY A 55 14.69 -5.07 -68.24
N THR A 56 14.49 -4.52 -69.44
CA THR A 56 13.67 -5.17 -70.48
C THR A 56 14.39 -6.34 -71.15
N SER A 57 15.71 -6.41 -70.99
CA SER A 57 16.58 -7.55 -71.23
C SER A 57 17.71 -7.51 -70.19
N GLU A 58 18.63 -8.47 -70.24
CA GLU A 58 19.81 -8.48 -69.36
C GLU A 58 20.71 -7.25 -69.53
N THR A 59 20.76 -6.65 -70.72
CA THR A 59 21.66 -5.54 -71.06
C THR A 59 20.94 -4.24 -71.44
N THR A 60 19.61 -4.20 -71.42
CA THR A 60 18.80 -3.04 -71.83
C THR A 60 17.74 -2.69 -70.77
N PHE A 61 17.72 -1.44 -70.30
CA PHE A 61 16.78 -0.95 -69.30
C PHE A 61 15.49 -0.34 -69.89
N SER A 62 15.56 0.21 -71.11
CA SER A 62 14.54 1.02 -71.77
C SER A 62 14.14 2.29 -70.99
N PRO A 63 15.06 3.23 -70.69
CA PRO A 63 14.81 4.36 -69.80
C PRO A 63 13.73 5.34 -70.30
N ALA A 64 13.63 5.54 -71.62
CA ALA A 64 12.65 6.44 -72.24
C ALA A 64 11.24 5.83 -72.40
N ARG A 65 11.07 4.52 -72.19
CA ARG A 65 9.78 3.85 -72.32
C ARG A 65 8.85 4.30 -71.20
N ASN A 66 7.59 4.60 -71.53
CA ASN A 66 6.56 4.90 -70.53
C ASN A 66 6.33 3.69 -69.61
N ILE A 67 6.34 3.91 -68.30
CA ILE A 67 6.13 2.86 -67.31
C ILE A 67 4.63 2.61 -67.11
N THR A 68 4.23 1.34 -67.18
CA THR A 68 2.83 0.97 -66.96
C THR A 68 2.49 0.90 -65.47
N ARG A 69 1.21 1.03 -65.15
CA ARG A 69 0.72 0.91 -63.76
C ARG A 69 1.06 -0.45 -63.15
N GLY A 70 0.98 -1.53 -63.93
CA GLY A 70 1.41 -2.87 -63.48
C GLY A 70 2.91 -2.96 -63.18
N GLN A 71 3.74 -2.29 -63.96
CA GLN A 71 5.19 -2.22 -63.70
C GLN A 71 5.50 -1.41 -62.43
N VAL A 72 4.79 -0.31 -62.20
CA VAL A 72 4.91 0.48 -60.96
C VAL A 72 4.55 -0.36 -59.73
N VAL A 73 3.44 -1.10 -59.80
CA VAL A 73 2.99 -1.98 -58.71
C VAL A 73 4.02 -3.06 -58.41
N LYS A 74 4.56 -3.74 -59.42
CA LYS A 74 5.62 -4.75 -59.25
C LYS A 74 6.85 -4.16 -58.55
N LEU A 75 7.26 -2.98 -58.99
CA LEU A 75 8.42 -2.29 -58.44
C LEU A 75 8.19 -1.91 -56.96
N LEU A 76 7.08 -1.24 -56.66
CA LEU A 76 6.75 -0.80 -55.30
C LEU A 76 6.52 -1.98 -54.35
N GLY A 77 5.84 -3.04 -54.79
CA GLY A 77 5.63 -4.23 -53.96
C GLY A 77 6.95 -4.91 -53.58
N ARG A 78 7.88 -5.04 -54.54
CA ARG A 78 9.23 -5.57 -54.29
C ARG A 78 10.02 -4.66 -53.36
N PHE A 79 9.97 -3.34 -53.58
CA PHE A 79 10.61 -2.36 -52.71
C PHE A 79 10.13 -2.51 -51.25
N LEU A 80 8.81 -2.49 -51.04
CA LEU A 80 8.23 -2.57 -49.70
C LEU A 80 8.58 -3.88 -48.98
N VAL A 81 8.61 -5.02 -49.68
CA VAL A 81 8.97 -6.30 -49.07
C VAL A 81 10.46 -6.40 -48.78
N LYS A 82 11.33 -6.00 -49.71
CA LYS A 82 12.79 -6.11 -49.54
C LYS A 82 13.31 -5.20 -48.42
N GLU A 83 12.75 -4.01 -48.30
CA GLU A 83 13.10 -3.07 -47.23
C GLU A 83 12.33 -3.31 -45.93
N GLY A 84 11.43 -4.30 -45.88
CA GLY A 84 10.72 -4.71 -44.66
C GLY A 84 9.52 -3.85 -44.27
N TYR A 85 9.06 -2.95 -45.13
CA TYR A 85 7.88 -2.10 -44.90
C TYR A 85 6.54 -2.83 -45.11
N ALA A 86 6.54 -3.95 -45.82
CA ALA A 86 5.37 -4.81 -45.98
C ALA A 86 5.77 -6.28 -46.04
N THR A 87 4.82 -7.17 -45.72
CA THR A 87 4.95 -8.62 -45.92
C THR A 87 4.06 -9.06 -47.08
N ILE A 88 4.32 -10.25 -47.63
CA ILE A 88 3.47 -10.85 -48.66
C ILE A 88 2.19 -11.35 -47.96
N PRO A 89 0.98 -10.85 -48.30
CA PRO A 89 -0.26 -11.31 -47.70
C PRO A 89 -0.47 -12.80 -48.01
N THR A 90 -0.81 -13.63 -47.03
CA THR A 90 -0.94 -15.09 -47.23
C THR A 90 -2.09 -15.49 -48.16
N ASP A 91 -3.08 -14.63 -48.33
CA ASP A 91 -4.27 -14.78 -49.17
C ASP A 91 -4.13 -14.08 -50.54
N TRP A 92 -2.90 -13.74 -50.97
CA TRP A 92 -2.66 -13.04 -52.24
C TRP A 92 -3.16 -13.81 -53.48
N GLU A 93 -3.21 -15.14 -53.41
CA GLU A 93 -3.72 -16.00 -54.49
C GLU A 93 -5.23 -16.19 -54.46
N THR A 94 -5.90 -15.92 -53.34
CA THR A 94 -7.31 -16.29 -53.13
C THR A 94 -8.24 -15.08 -53.00
N LYS A 95 -7.73 -13.91 -52.63
CA LYS A 95 -8.51 -12.67 -52.50
C LYS A 95 -8.14 -11.65 -53.57
N GLN A 96 -9.13 -11.21 -54.33
CA GLN A 96 -8.95 -10.25 -55.41
C GLN A 96 -8.93 -8.81 -54.88
N ARG A 97 -7.85 -8.06 -55.11
CA ARG A 97 -7.70 -6.63 -54.69
C ARG A 97 -8.10 -5.64 -55.77
N PHE A 98 -7.81 -5.97 -57.02
CA PHE A 98 -8.23 -5.17 -58.18
C PHE A 98 -9.12 -6.02 -59.09
N LYS A 99 -10.25 -5.46 -59.50
CA LYS A 99 -11.31 -6.17 -60.24
C LYS A 99 -10.84 -6.67 -61.61
N ASP A 100 -9.88 -6.00 -62.23
CA ASP A 100 -9.32 -6.33 -63.56
C ASP A 100 -8.08 -7.22 -63.50
N ILE A 101 -7.62 -7.60 -62.30
CA ILE A 101 -6.52 -8.54 -62.11
C ILE A 101 -7.10 -9.89 -61.71
N ARG A 102 -7.05 -10.86 -62.63
CA ARG A 102 -7.54 -12.22 -62.38
C ARG A 102 -6.50 -13.02 -61.60
N LEU A 103 -6.95 -13.75 -60.57
CA LEU A 103 -6.08 -14.56 -59.69
C LEU A 103 -5.49 -15.80 -60.41
N ASP A 104 -6.12 -16.22 -61.52
CA ASP A 104 -5.68 -17.32 -62.39
C ASP A 104 -4.79 -16.86 -63.56
N ALA A 105 -4.45 -15.57 -63.65
CA ALA A 105 -3.55 -15.08 -64.70
C ALA A 105 -2.13 -15.62 -64.52
N SER A 106 -1.42 -15.80 -65.65
CA SER A 106 -0.05 -16.33 -65.67
C SER A 106 0.97 -15.41 -65.00
N ASP A 107 0.71 -14.10 -64.93
CA ASP A 107 1.58 -13.12 -64.27
C ASP A 107 1.39 -13.10 -62.75
N LYS A 108 1.83 -14.17 -62.08
CA LYS A 108 1.77 -14.33 -60.62
C LYS A 108 2.52 -13.23 -59.88
N ASP A 109 3.61 -12.73 -60.44
CA ASP A 109 4.39 -11.62 -59.91
C ASP A 109 3.57 -10.31 -59.88
N LEU A 110 2.73 -10.05 -60.89
CA LEU A 110 1.80 -8.91 -60.85
C LEU A 110 0.73 -9.09 -59.77
N ILE A 111 0.14 -10.28 -59.67
CA ILE A 111 -0.95 -10.55 -58.70
C ILE A 111 -0.44 -10.37 -57.27
N MET A 112 0.72 -10.94 -56.94
CA MET A 112 1.35 -10.84 -55.62
C MET A 112 1.66 -9.38 -55.26
N ASN A 113 2.35 -8.64 -56.14
CA ASN A 113 2.72 -7.26 -55.86
C ASN A 113 1.52 -6.32 -55.83
N ALA A 114 0.46 -6.61 -56.60
CA ALA A 114 -0.80 -5.88 -56.54
C ALA A 114 -1.50 -6.05 -55.18
N ALA A 115 -1.47 -7.25 -54.59
CA ALA A 115 -1.97 -7.45 -53.24
C ALA A 115 -1.18 -6.66 -52.20
N ILE A 116 0.17 -6.70 -52.27
CA ILE A 116 1.06 -6.00 -51.34
C ILE A 116 0.77 -4.50 -51.32
N VAL A 117 0.80 -3.84 -52.48
CA VAL A 117 0.66 -2.36 -52.53
C VAL A 117 -0.75 -1.89 -52.24
N TYR A 118 -1.77 -2.73 -52.48
CA TYR A 118 -3.16 -2.43 -52.17
C TYR A 118 -3.39 -2.52 -50.67
N ASP A 119 -2.98 -3.63 -50.04
CA ASP A 119 -3.14 -3.84 -48.60
C ASP A 119 -2.26 -2.86 -47.79
N ALA A 120 -1.11 -2.45 -48.34
CA ALA A 120 -0.28 -1.38 -47.78
C ALA A 120 -0.85 0.05 -47.98
N GLY A 121 -1.95 0.20 -48.73
CA GLY A 121 -2.57 1.51 -49.00
C GLY A 121 -1.82 2.40 -49.99
N VAL A 122 -0.68 1.94 -50.52
CA VAL A 122 0.23 2.72 -51.38
C VAL A 122 -0.30 2.90 -52.80
N PHE A 123 -1.09 1.93 -53.30
CA PHE A 123 -1.65 1.99 -54.65
C PHE A 123 -3.12 1.54 -54.68
N GLN A 124 -4.03 2.48 -54.96
CA GLN A 124 -5.49 2.27 -54.81
C GLN A 124 -6.23 1.95 -56.13
N GLY A 125 -5.58 2.12 -57.29
CA GLY A 125 -6.24 1.89 -58.58
C GLY A 125 -7.20 3.02 -58.99
N SER A 126 -8.12 2.73 -59.91
CA SER A 126 -9.19 3.63 -60.36
C SER A 126 -10.49 2.84 -60.46
N ASN A 127 -11.52 3.22 -59.70
CA ASN A 127 -12.80 2.50 -59.60
C ASN A 127 -12.64 1.00 -59.25
N GLY A 128 -11.62 0.67 -58.46
CA GLY A 128 -11.27 -0.70 -58.09
C GLY A 128 -10.49 -1.48 -59.16
N ASN A 129 -10.07 -0.84 -60.26
CA ASN A 129 -9.23 -1.45 -61.30
C ASN A 129 -7.78 -0.96 -61.22
N LEU A 130 -6.81 -1.84 -61.43
CA LEU A 130 -5.40 -1.48 -61.55
C LEU A 130 -5.10 -0.82 -62.90
N ILE A 131 -5.75 -1.28 -63.98
CA ILE A 131 -5.52 -0.86 -65.37
C ILE A 131 -4.04 -1.06 -65.74
N SER A 132 -3.56 -2.30 -65.53
CA SER A 132 -2.12 -2.64 -65.45
C SER A 132 -1.29 -2.35 -66.71
N TYR A 133 -1.92 -2.35 -67.88
CA TYR A 133 -1.26 -2.13 -69.18
C TYR A 133 -1.12 -0.64 -69.55
N GLN A 134 -1.90 0.25 -68.92
CA GLN A 134 -1.84 1.68 -69.23
C GLN A 134 -0.65 2.35 -68.53
N PRO A 135 0.01 3.33 -69.18
CA PRO A 135 0.98 4.20 -68.54
C PRO A 135 0.41 4.95 -67.32
N ILE A 136 1.24 5.22 -66.33
CA ILE A 136 0.87 6.12 -65.22
C ILE A 136 1.15 7.58 -65.63
N SER A 137 0.20 8.48 -65.35
CA SER A 137 0.43 9.93 -65.48
C SER A 137 1.27 10.48 -64.33
N ARG A 138 1.96 11.60 -64.58
CA ARG A 138 2.84 12.25 -63.60
C ARG A 138 2.10 12.73 -62.35
N GLU A 139 0.88 13.23 -62.49
CA GLU A 139 0.03 13.62 -61.35
C GLU A 139 -0.39 12.43 -60.49
N ASN A 140 -0.64 11.26 -61.10
CA ASN A 140 -1.00 10.06 -60.34
C ASN A 140 0.23 9.41 -59.70
N MET A 141 1.40 9.52 -60.31
CA MET A 141 2.67 9.11 -59.70
C MET A 141 2.98 9.93 -58.44
N ALA A 142 2.76 11.25 -58.46
CA ALA A 142 2.96 12.09 -57.27
C ALA A 142 2.10 11.62 -56.09
N LEU A 143 0.82 11.31 -56.33
CA LEU A 143 -0.08 10.75 -55.31
C LEU A 143 0.35 9.37 -54.80
N VAL A 144 0.95 8.54 -55.66
CA VAL A 144 1.45 7.21 -55.26
C VAL A 144 2.69 7.35 -54.39
N LEU A 145 3.63 8.23 -54.72
CA LEU A 145 4.81 8.49 -53.89
C LEU A 145 4.45 9.12 -52.55
N ASP A 146 3.46 10.01 -52.52
CA ASP A 146 2.97 10.62 -51.28
C ASP A 146 2.40 9.59 -50.30
N ARG A 147 1.60 8.64 -50.80
CA ARG A 147 1.10 7.50 -50.00
C ARG A 147 2.21 6.50 -49.63
N ALA A 148 3.16 6.26 -50.54
CA ALA A 148 4.32 5.43 -50.24
C ALA A 148 5.12 6.02 -49.08
N ALA A 149 5.29 7.34 -49.03
CA ALA A 149 5.97 8.02 -47.94
C ALA A 149 5.24 7.85 -46.61
N GLU A 150 3.92 7.93 -46.57
CA GLU A 150 3.17 7.66 -45.35
C GLU A 150 3.46 6.26 -44.80
N LYS A 151 3.55 5.27 -45.70
CA LYS A 151 3.87 3.89 -45.32
C LYS A 151 5.34 3.68 -44.93
N ILE A 152 6.28 4.35 -45.59
CA ILE A 152 7.73 4.14 -45.47
C ILE A 152 8.34 5.02 -44.37
N LEU A 153 7.90 6.27 -44.29
CA LEU A 153 8.43 7.33 -43.42
C LEU A 153 7.49 7.68 -42.25
N GLY A 154 6.27 7.13 -42.23
CA GLY A 154 5.26 7.43 -41.21
C GLY A 154 4.54 8.77 -41.43
N GLN A 155 4.90 9.52 -42.48
CA GLN A 155 4.29 10.80 -42.85
C GLN A 155 4.24 10.97 -44.37
N THR A 156 3.24 11.70 -44.88
CA THR A 156 3.13 12.02 -46.31
C THR A 156 4.22 13.00 -46.74
N LEU A 157 4.57 13.01 -48.04
CA LEU A 157 5.53 14.00 -48.58
C LEU A 157 4.99 15.42 -48.42
N ILE A 158 3.66 15.59 -48.46
CA ILE A 158 2.99 16.87 -48.17
C ILE A 158 3.28 17.34 -46.74
N ALA A 159 3.14 16.46 -45.75
CA ALA A 159 3.41 16.80 -44.36
C ALA A 159 4.89 17.17 -44.16
N ILE A 160 5.80 16.39 -44.74
CA ILE A 160 7.25 16.64 -44.67
C ILE A 160 7.62 17.99 -45.30
N ALA A 161 7.06 18.31 -46.48
CA ALA A 161 7.34 19.60 -47.13
C ALA A 161 6.82 20.79 -46.30
N LYS A 162 5.66 20.63 -45.65
CA LYS A 162 5.06 21.65 -44.78
C LYS A 162 5.88 21.86 -43.50
N GLU A 163 6.32 20.78 -42.85
CA GLU A 163 7.16 20.83 -41.65
C GLU A 163 8.51 21.50 -41.94
N GLN A 164 9.09 21.24 -43.11
CA GLN A 164 10.35 21.87 -43.53
C GLN A 164 10.18 23.30 -44.05
N GLU A 165 8.97 23.85 -44.03
CA GLU A 165 8.65 25.19 -44.57
C GLU A 165 9.14 25.39 -46.02
N LYS A 166 9.14 24.32 -46.83
CA LYS A 166 9.61 24.36 -48.22
C LYS A 166 8.47 24.59 -49.19
N GLU A 167 8.61 25.60 -50.03
CA GLU A 167 7.66 25.89 -51.09
C GLU A 167 8.14 25.37 -52.45
N GLY A 168 7.22 24.77 -53.22
CA GLY A 168 7.47 24.34 -54.59
C GLY A 168 7.19 25.46 -55.60
N ASN A 169 7.84 25.43 -56.77
CA ASN A 169 7.76 26.45 -57.81
C ASN A 169 7.15 25.94 -59.14
N VAL A 170 6.22 24.98 -59.06
CA VAL A 170 5.60 24.35 -60.23
C VAL A 170 4.66 25.32 -60.97
N THR A 171 5.00 25.67 -62.22
CA THR A 171 4.33 26.71 -63.01
C THR A 171 3.03 26.25 -63.68
N ASP A 172 2.90 24.96 -64.02
CA ASP A 172 1.74 24.39 -64.70
C ASP A 172 0.81 23.58 -63.78
N LEU A 173 0.91 23.82 -62.46
CA LEU A 173 0.16 23.12 -61.41
C LEU A 173 -1.37 23.15 -61.64
N LYS A 174 -1.90 24.23 -62.21
CA LYS A 174 -3.33 24.38 -62.53
C LYS A 174 -3.84 23.33 -63.53
N LYS A 175 -2.97 22.75 -64.36
CA LYS A 175 -3.32 21.65 -65.29
C LYS A 175 -3.52 20.31 -64.58
N ALA A 176 -3.05 20.17 -63.34
CA ALA A 176 -3.25 18.97 -62.54
C ALA A 176 -4.67 18.93 -61.94
N LYS A 177 -5.16 17.70 -61.74
CA LYS A 177 -6.38 17.47 -60.93
C LYS A 177 -6.18 17.95 -59.49
N THR A 178 -7.25 18.45 -58.87
CA THR A 178 -7.19 19.17 -57.60
C THR A 178 -6.48 18.38 -56.51
N GLU A 179 -6.80 17.09 -56.37
CA GLU A 179 -6.25 16.24 -55.33
C GLU A 179 -4.74 15.97 -55.49
N ALA A 180 -4.19 16.06 -56.71
CA ALA A 180 -2.77 15.81 -56.95
C ALA A 180 -1.89 17.03 -56.72
N ARG A 181 -2.46 18.23 -56.60
CA ARG A 181 -1.69 19.49 -56.58
C ARG A 181 -0.75 19.56 -55.39
N ALA A 182 -1.22 19.22 -54.19
CA ALA A 182 -0.39 19.26 -52.99
C ALA A 182 0.80 18.29 -53.08
N ALA A 183 0.56 17.05 -53.53
CA ALA A 183 1.61 16.07 -53.72
C ALA A 183 2.63 16.51 -54.79
N ILE A 184 2.18 17.12 -55.91
CA ILE A 184 3.06 17.65 -56.96
C ILE A 184 3.95 18.78 -56.41
N THR A 185 3.38 19.70 -55.63
CA THR A 185 4.15 20.77 -54.98
C THR A 185 5.16 20.18 -54.00
N ALA A 186 4.76 19.20 -53.19
CA ALA A 186 5.62 18.56 -52.20
C ALA A 186 6.83 17.85 -52.83
N ILE A 187 6.62 17.03 -53.86
CA ILE A 187 7.75 16.36 -54.53
C ILE A 187 8.69 17.35 -55.23
N ASN A 188 8.21 18.53 -55.62
CA ASN A 188 9.06 19.57 -56.17
C ASN A 188 9.84 20.32 -55.07
N ALA A 189 9.16 20.72 -53.99
CA ALA A 189 9.76 21.37 -52.83
C ALA A 189 10.85 20.52 -52.17
N LEU A 190 10.66 19.19 -52.14
CA LEU A 190 11.62 18.23 -51.58
C LEU A 190 12.74 17.84 -52.55
N GLY A 191 12.77 18.40 -53.77
CA GLY A 191 13.81 18.11 -54.76
C GLY A 191 13.72 16.72 -55.40
N ILE A 192 12.65 15.96 -55.14
CA ILE A 192 12.36 14.68 -55.81
C ILE A 192 12.15 14.95 -57.30
N SER A 193 11.38 15.99 -57.63
CA SER A 193 11.24 16.55 -58.98
C SER A 193 11.83 17.95 -59.07
N ASN A 194 12.86 18.15 -59.89
CA ASN A 194 13.59 19.41 -60.02
C ASN A 194 13.13 20.29 -61.20
N VAL A 195 11.97 20.01 -61.81
CA VAL A 195 11.45 20.76 -62.96
C VAL A 195 10.35 21.75 -62.55
N ALA A 196 10.44 22.99 -63.04
CA ALA A 196 9.41 24.01 -62.83
C ALA A 196 8.13 23.74 -63.66
N THR A 197 8.26 23.16 -64.86
CA THR A 197 7.11 22.69 -65.65
C THR A 197 6.94 21.20 -65.43
N PHE A 198 5.96 20.81 -64.63
CA PHE A 198 5.78 19.44 -64.18
C PHE A 198 5.08 18.55 -65.20
N ASN A 199 4.27 19.08 -66.12
CA ASN A 199 3.48 18.33 -67.11
C ASN A 199 2.60 17.22 -66.46
N PRO A 200 1.61 17.60 -65.62
CA PRO A 200 0.87 16.65 -64.77
C PRO A 200 0.09 15.57 -65.53
N LYS A 201 -0.37 15.86 -66.76
CA LYS A 201 -1.11 14.92 -67.61
C LYS A 201 -0.21 14.01 -68.46
N GLY A 202 1.09 14.31 -68.54
CA GLY A 202 2.05 13.50 -69.28
C GLY A 202 2.30 12.14 -68.61
N ASN A 203 2.75 11.17 -69.40
CA ASN A 203 3.14 9.85 -68.89
C ASN A 203 4.53 9.88 -68.23
N VAL A 204 4.74 9.00 -67.26
CA VAL A 204 6.04 8.82 -66.60
C VAL A 204 6.89 7.80 -67.37
N THR A 205 8.15 8.11 -67.63
CA THR A 205 9.12 7.17 -68.20
C THR A 205 9.71 6.28 -67.11
N ARG A 206 10.24 5.10 -67.48
CA ARG A 206 10.87 4.16 -66.53
C ARG A 206 11.99 4.81 -65.73
N ALA A 207 12.89 5.55 -66.39
CA ALA A 207 13.98 6.26 -65.71
C ALA A 207 13.45 7.30 -64.72
N ASN A 208 12.46 8.11 -65.12
CA ASN A 208 11.90 9.13 -64.24
C ASN A 208 11.24 8.52 -63.01
N PHE A 209 10.48 7.42 -63.15
CA PHE A 209 9.86 6.78 -61.98
C PHE A 209 10.90 6.25 -61.00
N VAL A 210 11.96 5.60 -61.50
CA VAL A 210 13.07 5.11 -60.68
C VAL A 210 13.76 6.26 -59.95
N SER A 211 14.12 7.32 -60.66
CA SER A 211 14.74 8.51 -60.05
C SER A 211 13.86 9.11 -58.96
N PHE A 212 12.55 9.21 -59.17
CA PHE A 212 11.65 9.74 -58.14
C PHE A 212 11.57 8.83 -56.92
N LEU A 213 11.47 7.51 -57.11
CA LEU A 213 11.46 6.57 -56.00
C LEU A 213 12.77 6.59 -55.21
N HIS A 214 13.90 6.55 -55.91
CA HIS A 214 15.22 6.55 -55.29
C HIS A 214 15.47 7.83 -54.51
N ARG A 215 15.11 8.99 -55.08
CA ARG A 215 15.26 10.29 -54.37
C ARG A 215 14.30 10.42 -53.20
N ALA A 216 13.11 9.83 -53.29
CA ALA A 216 12.15 9.86 -52.20
C ALA A 216 12.59 8.98 -51.02
N PHE A 217 13.20 7.81 -51.27
CA PHE A 217 13.33 6.76 -50.24
C PHE A 217 14.71 6.11 -50.08
N ILE A 218 15.70 6.38 -50.94
CA ILE A 218 16.99 5.64 -50.97
C ILE A 218 18.21 6.55 -50.82
N LYS A 219 18.11 7.83 -51.19
CA LYS A 219 19.26 8.74 -51.15
C LYS A 219 19.81 8.90 -49.72
N GLU A 220 21.11 8.61 -49.51
CA GLU A 220 21.88 9.12 -48.38
C GLU A 220 21.85 10.66 -48.44
N GLU A 221 21.25 11.30 -47.42
CA GLU A 221 20.83 12.72 -47.36
C GLU A 221 19.41 13.04 -47.86
N VAL A 222 18.41 12.42 -47.25
CA VAL A 222 17.30 13.18 -46.64
C VAL A 222 17.39 12.89 -45.15
N LYS A 223 18.04 13.77 -44.37
CA LYS A 223 17.97 13.67 -42.91
C LYS A 223 16.50 13.87 -42.53
N PRO A 224 15.78 12.87 -42.00
CA PRO A 224 14.59 13.20 -41.23
C PRO A 224 15.02 14.17 -40.12
N PRO A 225 14.15 15.10 -39.67
CA PRO A 225 14.38 15.72 -38.37
C PRO A 225 14.73 14.59 -37.42
N VAL A 226 15.80 14.76 -36.63
CA VAL A 226 16.14 13.75 -35.63
C VAL A 226 14.92 13.66 -34.74
N VAL A 227 14.07 12.66 -34.96
CA VAL A 227 12.96 12.36 -34.07
C VAL A 227 13.66 11.82 -32.85
N LEU A 228 13.89 12.74 -31.91
CA LEU A 228 14.46 12.43 -30.62
C LEU A 228 13.52 11.43 -29.98
N THR A 229 13.97 10.19 -29.87
CA THR A 229 13.21 9.14 -29.18
C THR A 229 13.54 9.25 -27.70
N LEU A 230 12.58 8.88 -26.87
CA LEU A 230 12.81 8.79 -25.43
C LEU A 230 13.88 7.72 -25.16
N LYS A 231 14.97 8.10 -24.50
CA LYS A 231 16.09 7.22 -24.15
C LYS A 231 15.96 6.69 -22.73
N ASP A 232 15.61 7.56 -21.77
CA ASP A 232 15.39 7.18 -20.37
C ASP A 232 14.38 8.14 -19.72
N VAL A 233 13.70 7.69 -18.66
CA VAL A 233 12.88 8.56 -17.81
C VAL A 233 13.10 8.18 -16.35
N LYS A 234 13.51 9.17 -15.56
CA LYS A 234 13.71 9.04 -14.12
C LYS A 234 12.62 9.78 -13.38
N VAL A 235 12.02 9.13 -12.39
CA VAL A 235 11.10 9.77 -11.47
C VAL A 235 11.90 10.60 -10.46
N VAL A 236 11.56 11.87 -10.33
CA VAL A 236 12.17 12.80 -9.36
C VAL A 236 11.28 12.92 -8.13
N SER A 237 9.97 13.06 -8.34
CA SER A 237 8.94 13.07 -7.30
C SER A 237 7.60 12.56 -7.86
N ALA A 238 6.55 12.51 -7.05
CA ALA A 238 5.23 12.13 -7.52
C ALA A 238 4.73 13.02 -8.68
N THR A 239 5.19 14.26 -8.80
CA THR A 239 4.76 15.20 -9.84
C THR A 239 5.83 15.53 -10.86
N GLU A 240 7.06 15.01 -10.73
CA GLU A 240 8.19 15.43 -11.56
C GLU A 240 9.00 14.26 -12.11
N LEU A 241 9.36 14.36 -13.38
CA LEU A 241 10.21 13.42 -14.09
C LEU A 241 11.39 14.15 -14.76
N THR A 242 12.48 13.43 -14.95
CA THR A 242 13.55 13.82 -15.87
C THR A 242 13.56 12.86 -17.04
N ALA A 243 13.26 13.37 -18.24
CA ALA A 243 13.29 12.62 -19.49
C ALA A 243 14.61 12.88 -20.24
N GLU A 244 15.33 11.81 -20.58
CA GLU A 244 16.49 11.84 -21.48
C GLU A 244 16.06 11.47 -22.89
N LEU A 245 16.41 12.29 -23.88
CA LEU A 245 16.15 12.02 -25.29
C LEU A 245 17.35 11.33 -25.97
N SER A 246 17.17 10.82 -27.19
CA SER A 246 18.18 10.02 -27.90
C SER A 246 19.46 10.78 -28.29
N ASP A 247 19.44 12.11 -28.23
CA ASP A 247 20.63 12.98 -28.35
C ASP A 247 21.32 13.24 -27.01
N GLY A 248 20.78 12.74 -25.91
CA GLY A 248 21.28 12.95 -24.55
C GLY A 248 20.78 14.22 -23.87
N SER A 249 19.85 14.98 -24.46
CA SER A 249 19.25 16.12 -23.77
C SER A 249 18.39 15.67 -22.60
N LEU A 250 18.46 16.40 -21.47
CA LEU A 250 17.64 16.16 -20.28
C LEU A 250 16.55 17.22 -20.18
N HIS A 251 15.32 16.80 -19.95
CA HIS A 251 14.16 17.67 -19.80
C HIS A 251 13.40 17.36 -18.51
N ASN A 252 13.08 18.41 -17.75
CA ASN A 252 12.20 18.30 -16.60
C ASN A 252 10.75 18.34 -17.06
N VAL A 253 9.96 17.40 -16.57
CA VAL A 253 8.55 17.24 -16.91
C VAL A 253 7.75 17.28 -15.63
N VAL A 254 6.77 18.18 -15.57
CA VAL A 254 5.80 18.26 -14.47
C VAL A 254 4.51 17.56 -14.91
N LEU A 255 4.01 16.68 -14.06
CA LEU A 255 2.76 15.95 -14.29
C LEU A 255 1.58 16.70 -13.67
N GLU A 256 0.47 16.78 -14.40
CA GLU A 256 -0.78 17.36 -13.89
C GLU A 256 -1.41 16.51 -12.78
N THR A 257 -1.27 15.19 -12.92
CA THR A 257 -1.73 14.21 -11.92
C THR A 257 -0.51 13.57 -11.27
N PRO A 258 -0.38 13.61 -9.93
CA PRO A 258 0.69 12.91 -9.23
C PRO A 258 0.67 11.40 -9.50
N LEU A 259 1.84 10.80 -9.63
CA LEU A 259 2.03 9.35 -9.70
C LEU A 259 1.55 8.69 -8.41
N VAL A 260 0.93 7.52 -8.54
CA VAL A 260 0.61 6.66 -7.41
C VAL A 260 1.88 5.91 -7.00
N ASP A 261 2.17 5.91 -5.70
CA ASP A 261 3.34 5.24 -5.14
C ASP A 261 3.34 3.75 -5.45
N ASN A 262 4.50 3.25 -5.88
CA ASN A 262 4.77 1.85 -6.19
C ASN A 262 3.85 1.23 -7.25
N GLU A 263 3.14 2.06 -8.03
CA GLU A 263 2.32 1.62 -9.15
C GLU A 263 2.91 2.10 -10.49
N ALA A 264 3.06 1.17 -11.42
CA ALA A 264 3.52 1.47 -12.78
C ALA A 264 2.43 2.25 -13.52
N THR A 265 2.70 3.52 -13.81
CA THR A 265 1.76 4.44 -14.46
C THR A 265 2.27 4.81 -15.84
N GLU A 266 1.45 4.65 -16.88
CA GLU A 266 1.74 5.22 -18.20
C GLU A 266 1.44 6.71 -18.16
N VAL A 267 2.48 7.53 -18.32
CA VAL A 267 2.38 8.98 -18.42
C VAL A 267 2.62 9.42 -19.85
N SER A 268 1.87 10.46 -20.26
CA SER A 268 2.03 11.12 -21.55
C SER A 268 2.39 12.58 -21.31
N PHE A 269 3.52 13.04 -21.84
CA PHE A 269 4.00 14.41 -21.63
C PHE A 269 4.60 14.98 -22.92
N LYS A 270 4.70 16.30 -23.00
CA LYS A 270 5.26 16.99 -24.18
C LYS A 270 6.63 17.57 -23.90
N ILE A 271 7.55 17.39 -24.83
CA ILE A 271 8.82 18.13 -24.90
C ILE A 271 8.87 18.78 -26.28
N ASN A 272 8.99 20.10 -26.34
CA ASN A 272 8.99 20.88 -27.60
C ASN A 272 7.81 20.51 -28.52
N ASP A 273 6.60 20.46 -27.96
CA ASP A 273 5.33 20.10 -28.63
C ASP A 273 5.21 18.66 -29.18
N VAL A 274 6.23 17.82 -28.98
CA VAL A 274 6.18 16.38 -29.30
C VAL A 274 5.72 15.60 -28.09
N THR A 275 4.68 14.78 -28.26
CA THR A 275 4.15 13.91 -27.19
C THR A 275 4.99 12.64 -27.06
N TYR A 276 5.49 12.42 -25.85
CA TYR A 276 6.19 11.21 -25.43
C TYR A 276 5.33 10.42 -24.44
N LYS A 277 5.55 9.11 -24.40
CA LYS A 277 4.93 8.20 -23.43
C LYS A 277 6.01 7.42 -22.70
N ALA A 278 5.83 7.24 -21.41
CA ALA A 278 6.69 6.40 -20.58
C ALA A 278 5.84 5.67 -19.54
N THR A 279 6.20 4.42 -19.22
CA THR A 279 5.71 3.77 -18.02
C THR A 279 6.73 4.01 -16.91
N VAL A 280 6.32 4.71 -15.87
CA VAL A 280 7.17 5.06 -14.74
C VAL A 280 6.53 4.59 -13.44
N THR A 281 7.34 4.32 -12.43
CA THR A 281 6.88 3.95 -11.10
C THR A 281 7.50 4.90 -10.09
N ASN A 282 6.68 5.59 -9.32
CA ASN A 282 7.18 6.34 -8.17
C ASN A 282 7.53 5.36 -7.05
N VAL A 283 8.79 4.91 -7.02
CA VAL A 283 9.22 3.94 -6.01
C VAL A 283 9.40 4.65 -4.68
N VAL A 284 8.48 4.39 -3.75
CA VAL A 284 8.51 4.91 -2.39
C VAL A 284 8.70 3.74 -1.45
N SER A 285 9.86 3.69 -0.80
CA SER A 285 10.22 2.64 0.16
C SER A 285 9.45 2.74 1.47
N ASP A 286 9.01 3.94 1.83
CA ASP A 286 8.34 4.19 3.11
C ASP A 286 6.90 3.68 3.04
N LEU A 287 6.50 2.91 4.05
CA LEU A 287 5.13 2.43 4.18
C LEU A 287 4.22 3.56 4.66
N LYS A 288 3.12 3.82 3.96
CA LYS A 288 2.12 4.80 4.38
C LYS A 288 0.72 4.43 3.90
N VAL A 289 -0.28 5.01 4.54
CA VAL A 289 -1.65 5.03 4.03
C VAL A 289 -1.68 5.94 2.79
N SER A 290 -2.20 5.42 1.68
CA SER A 290 -2.32 6.12 0.40
C SER A 290 -3.66 6.85 0.25
N SER A 291 -4.73 6.34 0.86
CA SER A 291 -6.04 7.00 0.89
C SER A 291 -6.97 6.37 1.91
N VAL A 292 -7.88 7.17 2.48
CA VAL A 292 -9.05 6.67 3.19
C VAL A 292 -10.32 7.11 2.48
N VAL A 293 -11.20 6.16 2.12
CA VAL A 293 -12.45 6.46 1.41
C VAL A 293 -13.63 5.76 2.06
N ALA A 294 -14.74 6.47 2.26
CA ALA A 294 -16.00 5.84 2.65
C ALA A 294 -16.53 5.01 1.49
N LYS A 295 -16.86 3.74 1.75
CA LYS A 295 -17.43 2.81 0.77
C LYS A 295 -18.95 2.87 0.76
N ASN A 296 -19.54 2.95 1.95
CA ASN A 296 -20.97 3.06 2.22
C ASN A 296 -21.18 3.61 3.64
N GLY A 297 -22.42 3.65 4.11
CA GLY A 297 -22.77 4.27 5.39
C GLY A 297 -22.11 3.68 6.64
N THR A 298 -21.56 2.45 6.60
CA THR A 298 -20.90 1.80 7.77
C THR A 298 -19.51 1.25 7.46
N GLN A 299 -18.97 1.47 6.26
CA GLN A 299 -17.67 0.94 5.87
C GLN A 299 -16.79 2.01 5.23
N LEU A 300 -15.51 1.98 5.59
CA LEU A 300 -14.45 2.73 4.93
C LEU A 300 -13.34 1.78 4.46
N GLU A 301 -12.68 2.16 3.38
CA GLU A 301 -11.52 1.47 2.83
C GLU A 301 -10.27 2.31 3.09
N VAL A 302 -9.35 1.75 3.86
CA VAL A 302 -7.99 2.27 4.02
C VAL A 302 -7.10 1.59 3.00
N LYS A 303 -6.37 2.35 2.18
CA LYS A 303 -5.41 1.80 1.22
C LYS A 303 -3.98 2.12 1.65
N PHE A 304 -3.07 1.21 1.33
CA PHE A 304 -1.64 1.33 1.61
C PHE A 304 -0.87 1.36 0.30
N ASN A 305 0.25 2.07 0.27
CA ASN A 305 1.15 2.07 -0.89
C ASN A 305 1.96 0.76 -1.04
N GLN A 306 1.95 -0.11 -0.02
CA GLN A 306 2.66 -1.38 0.03
C GLN A 306 1.86 -2.42 0.85
N GLU A 307 2.29 -3.69 0.83
CA GLU A 307 1.68 -4.73 1.65
C GLU A 307 1.96 -4.50 3.14
N VAL A 308 0.92 -4.60 3.97
CA VAL A 308 1.04 -4.52 5.43
C VAL A 308 0.95 -5.90 6.08
N LYS A 309 1.66 -6.08 7.19
CA LYS A 309 1.57 -7.29 8.02
C LYS A 309 0.28 -7.27 8.85
N ASP A 310 0.02 -6.12 9.45
CA ASP A 310 -1.17 -5.83 10.22
C ASP A 310 -1.55 -4.35 10.04
N LEU A 311 -2.83 -4.08 10.27
CA LEU A 311 -3.50 -2.80 10.02
C LEU A 311 -3.33 -1.80 11.17
N GLY A 312 -2.71 -2.21 12.27
CA GLY A 312 -2.60 -1.39 13.48
C GLY A 312 -3.96 -1.00 14.08
N ASP A 313 -3.96 0.13 14.78
CA ASP A 313 -5.12 0.70 15.46
C ASP A 313 -5.79 1.76 14.57
N VAL A 314 -7.13 1.70 14.45
CA VAL A 314 -7.91 2.70 13.70
C VAL A 314 -8.87 3.40 14.64
N THR A 315 -8.72 4.72 14.77
CA THR A 315 -9.63 5.59 15.53
C THR A 315 -10.40 6.48 14.57
N ILE A 316 -11.73 6.58 14.75
CA ILE A 316 -12.60 7.43 13.93
C ILE A 316 -13.38 8.36 14.86
N ARG A 317 -13.38 9.66 14.58
CA ARG A 317 -14.07 10.66 15.39
C ARG A 317 -14.90 11.60 14.53
N GLY A 318 -16.15 11.83 14.92
CA GLY A 318 -17.05 12.72 14.20
C GLY A 318 -16.77 14.19 14.52
N ILE A 319 -16.31 14.95 13.53
CA ILE A 319 -16.02 16.38 13.67
C ILE A 319 -17.31 17.16 13.88
N ASP A 320 -18.39 16.78 13.18
CA ASP A 320 -19.70 17.43 13.28
C ASP A 320 -20.48 17.00 14.54
N THR A 321 -20.01 15.99 15.27
CA THR A 321 -20.66 15.44 16.47
C THR A 321 -19.81 15.65 17.73
N ASN A 322 -19.19 16.84 17.87
CA ASN A 322 -18.35 17.21 19.02
C ASN A 322 -17.20 16.22 19.29
N ASN A 323 -16.58 15.70 18.23
CA ASN A 323 -15.46 14.75 18.30
C ASN A 323 -15.81 13.40 18.95
N ALA A 324 -17.09 12.99 18.88
CA ALA A 324 -17.56 11.71 19.40
C ALA A 324 -16.84 10.54 18.69
N VAL A 325 -16.40 9.56 19.48
CA VAL A 325 -15.73 8.36 18.98
C VAL A 325 -16.76 7.47 18.28
N VAL A 326 -16.43 7.03 17.07
CA VAL A 326 -17.20 6.02 16.33
C VAL A 326 -16.65 4.64 16.69
N THR A 327 -17.53 3.73 17.11
CA THR A 327 -17.16 2.36 17.46
C THR A 327 -16.82 1.55 16.21
N VAL A 328 -15.57 1.10 16.11
CA VAL A 328 -15.14 0.12 15.09
C VAL A 328 -15.59 -1.28 15.52
N LYS A 329 -16.33 -1.94 14.65
CA LYS A 329 -16.87 -3.30 14.87
C LYS A 329 -15.95 -4.39 14.35
N ASP A 330 -15.38 -4.19 13.17
CA ASP A 330 -14.53 -5.19 12.50
C ASP A 330 -13.55 -4.51 11.55
N MET A 331 -12.42 -5.17 11.31
CA MET A 331 -11.33 -4.68 10.48
C MET A 331 -10.77 -5.84 9.65
N LYS A 332 -10.98 -5.82 8.34
CA LYS A 332 -10.56 -6.91 7.45
C LYS A 332 -9.55 -6.43 6.43
N LEU A 333 -8.34 -6.95 6.52
CA LEU A 333 -7.30 -6.77 5.52
C LEU A 333 -7.65 -7.56 4.26
N SER A 334 -7.45 -6.97 3.08
CA SER A 334 -7.66 -7.62 1.79
C SER A 334 -6.61 -8.70 1.54
N ALA A 335 -6.91 -9.63 0.63
CA ALA A 335 -6.04 -10.77 0.33
C ALA A 335 -4.64 -10.34 -0.17
N ASN A 336 -4.56 -9.21 -0.87
CA ASN A 336 -3.29 -8.64 -1.34
C ASN A 336 -2.59 -7.78 -0.29
N LYS A 337 -3.19 -7.61 0.90
CA LYS A 337 -2.65 -6.85 2.03
C LYS A 337 -2.35 -5.36 1.75
N LYS A 338 -2.91 -4.80 0.68
CA LYS A 338 -2.73 -3.38 0.31
C LYS A 338 -3.95 -2.51 0.63
N SER A 339 -5.01 -3.11 1.17
CA SER A 339 -6.17 -2.37 1.64
C SER A 339 -6.85 -3.07 2.80
N ALA A 340 -7.63 -2.33 3.58
CA ALA A 340 -8.48 -2.87 4.62
C ALA A 340 -9.86 -2.24 4.59
N ILE A 341 -10.88 -3.04 4.86
CA ILE A 341 -12.24 -2.57 5.11
C ILE A 341 -12.44 -2.47 6.62
N ILE A 342 -12.66 -1.25 7.11
CA ILE A 342 -13.07 -0.98 8.49
C ILE A 342 -14.59 -0.88 8.50
N THR A 343 -15.23 -1.70 9.33
CA THR A 343 -16.68 -1.69 9.54
C THR A 343 -16.96 -1.06 10.90
N VAL A 344 -17.81 -0.05 10.92
CA VAL A 344 -18.26 0.60 12.16
C VAL A 344 -19.65 0.12 12.56
N GLU A 345 -20.03 0.36 13.81
CA GLU A 345 -21.30 -0.10 14.37
C GLU A 345 -22.51 0.71 13.88
N GLU A 346 -22.35 2.03 13.79
CA GLU A 346 -23.41 2.98 13.45
C GLU A 346 -23.15 3.68 12.12
N VAL A 347 -24.23 4.07 11.42
CA VAL A 347 -24.13 4.83 10.18
C VAL A 347 -23.52 6.20 10.47
N PHE A 348 -22.51 6.58 9.68
CA PHE A 348 -21.74 7.80 9.91
C PHE A 348 -21.78 8.70 8.66
N VAL A 349 -22.27 9.94 8.82
CA VAL A 349 -22.50 10.93 7.74
C VAL A 349 -21.99 12.28 8.20
N GLY A 350 -21.27 12.99 7.34
CA GLY A 350 -20.60 14.25 7.65
C GLY A 350 -19.09 14.09 7.74
N ARG A 351 -18.42 14.98 8.48
CA ARG A 351 -16.96 15.03 8.56
C ARG A 351 -16.44 14.16 9.69
N TYR A 352 -15.42 13.35 9.39
CA TYR A 352 -14.77 12.46 10.36
C TYR A 352 -13.26 12.57 10.28
N ALA A 353 -12.60 12.67 11.42
CA ALA A 353 -11.17 12.44 11.52
C ALA A 353 -10.92 10.94 11.64
N VAL A 354 -10.15 10.37 10.72
CA VAL A 354 -9.70 8.99 10.74
C VAL A 354 -8.21 9.00 11.05
N VAL A 355 -7.83 8.30 12.12
CA VAL A 355 -6.44 8.13 12.54
C VAL A 355 -6.10 6.65 12.45
N VAL A 356 -5.02 6.33 11.74
CA VAL A 356 -4.47 4.97 11.63
C VAL A 356 -3.07 4.99 12.24
N GLU A 357 -2.86 4.20 13.28
CA GLU A 357 -1.61 4.13 14.04
C GLU A 357 -1.09 2.69 14.09
N ASN A 358 0.20 2.50 14.37
CA ASN A 358 0.80 1.20 14.66
C ASN A 358 0.72 0.13 13.53
N PHE A 359 0.40 0.50 12.29
CA PHE A 359 0.41 -0.44 11.17
C PHE A 359 1.84 -0.78 10.73
N LYS A 360 2.07 -2.05 10.39
CA LYS A 360 3.43 -2.60 10.23
C LYS A 360 3.72 -3.06 8.81
N THR A 361 4.97 -2.86 8.40
CA THR A 361 5.54 -3.51 7.20
C THR A 361 5.57 -5.03 7.35
N ALA A 362 5.71 -5.76 6.24
CA ALA A 362 5.94 -7.20 6.26
C ALA A 362 7.12 -7.63 7.18
N ALA A 363 8.13 -6.76 7.35
CA ALA A 363 9.28 -6.98 8.22
C ALA A 363 9.02 -6.68 9.71
N GLY A 364 7.87 -6.10 10.07
CA GLY A 364 7.47 -5.81 11.45
C GLY A 364 8.09 -4.55 12.07
N VAL A 365 8.56 -3.60 11.26
CA VAL A 365 9.08 -2.30 11.72
C VAL A 365 7.92 -1.33 11.96
N ASP A 366 7.93 -0.66 13.11
CA ASP A 366 6.85 0.21 13.60
C ASP A 366 7.02 1.69 13.25
N ASN A 367 5.86 2.35 13.15
CA ASN A 367 5.56 3.73 13.54
C ASN A 367 5.43 4.79 12.42
N VAL A 368 4.40 4.62 11.59
CA VAL A 368 3.82 5.70 10.78
C VAL A 368 2.42 5.96 11.30
N SER A 369 2.13 7.20 11.69
CA SER A 369 0.78 7.66 12.00
C SER A 369 0.21 8.33 10.75
N TYR A 370 -1.07 8.09 10.47
CA TYR A 370 -1.79 8.78 9.41
C TYR A 370 -3.07 9.34 9.98
N ASP A 371 -3.33 10.62 9.74
CA ASP A 371 -4.59 11.27 10.04
C ASP A 371 -5.15 11.99 8.79
N GLU A 372 -6.45 11.82 8.56
CA GLU A 372 -7.17 12.50 7.48
C GLU A 372 -8.57 12.87 7.96
N ILE A 373 -9.05 14.05 7.54
CA ILE A 373 -10.46 14.41 7.67
C ILE A 373 -11.16 14.02 6.37
N ILE A 374 -12.03 13.02 6.45
CA ILE A 374 -12.88 12.59 5.35
C ILE A 374 -14.27 13.22 5.46
N ASN A 375 -14.93 13.41 4.33
CA ASN A 375 -16.34 13.80 4.27
C ASN A 375 -17.17 12.63 3.74
N VAL A 376 -18.07 12.13 4.57
CA VAL A 376 -18.92 10.97 4.27
C VAL A 376 -20.29 11.46 3.85
N ALA A 377 -20.61 11.27 2.58
CA ALA A 377 -21.92 11.62 2.05
C ALA A 377 -23.00 10.67 2.60
N PRO A 378 -24.28 11.11 2.68
CA PRO A 378 -25.38 10.20 2.96
C PRO A 378 -25.40 9.05 1.95
N ASP A 379 -25.47 7.83 2.45
CA ASP A 379 -25.54 6.64 1.62
C ASP A 379 -26.91 6.53 0.94
N LYS A 380 -26.90 6.48 -0.38
CA LYS A 380 -28.09 6.40 -1.24
C LYS A 380 -28.09 5.14 -2.10
N THR A 381 -27.11 4.27 -1.91
CA THR A 381 -26.97 3.05 -2.71
C THR A 381 -27.90 2.00 -2.14
N ALA A 382 -28.71 1.40 -2.99
CA ALA A 382 -29.58 0.30 -2.56
C ALA A 382 -28.79 -1.01 -2.56
N PRO A 383 -29.00 -1.91 -1.58
CA PRO A 383 -28.36 -3.21 -1.60
C PRO A 383 -28.89 -4.02 -2.80
N THR A 384 -28.04 -4.91 -3.31
CA THR A 384 -28.34 -5.84 -4.41
C THR A 384 -27.83 -7.24 -4.07
N ILE A 385 -28.40 -8.28 -4.68
CA ILE A 385 -27.89 -9.66 -4.54
C ILE A 385 -26.67 -9.80 -5.44
N VAL A 386 -25.51 -10.10 -4.83
CA VAL A 386 -24.23 -10.29 -5.54
C VAL A 386 -24.11 -11.72 -6.07
N GLY A 387 -24.60 -12.69 -5.32
CA GLY A 387 -24.56 -14.10 -5.71
C GLY A 387 -24.93 -15.03 -4.58
N THR A 388 -24.73 -16.32 -4.83
CA THR A 388 -24.96 -17.37 -3.84
C THR A 388 -23.77 -18.28 -3.73
N GLU A 389 -23.47 -18.70 -2.51
CA GLU A 389 -22.52 -19.75 -2.21
C GLU A 389 -23.25 -20.93 -1.59
N ARG A 390 -22.78 -22.13 -1.87
CA ARG A 390 -23.30 -23.34 -1.25
C ARG A 390 -22.15 -24.02 -0.52
N PRO A 391 -21.87 -23.63 0.73
CA PRO A 391 -20.79 -24.26 1.49
C PRO A 391 -21.07 -25.75 1.69
N TYR A 392 -22.35 -26.14 1.84
CA TYR A 392 -22.76 -27.51 2.11
C TYR A 392 -24.08 -27.87 1.42
N ALA A 393 -24.45 -29.16 1.36
CA ALA A 393 -25.63 -29.59 0.62
C ALA A 393 -26.94 -28.97 1.14
N ASN A 394 -27.08 -28.79 2.45
CA ASN A 394 -28.26 -28.21 3.09
C ASN A 394 -28.09 -26.72 3.50
N ARG A 395 -27.03 -26.04 3.03
CA ARG A 395 -26.73 -24.64 3.36
C ARG A 395 -26.47 -23.80 2.13
N VAL A 396 -27.19 -22.70 2.01
CA VAL A 396 -26.94 -21.70 0.96
C VAL A 396 -26.76 -20.35 1.60
N ILE A 397 -25.70 -19.65 1.23
CA ILE A 397 -25.43 -18.27 1.60
C ILE A 397 -25.80 -17.39 0.42
N VAL A 398 -26.64 -16.38 0.63
CA VAL A 398 -26.94 -15.33 -0.33
C VAL A 398 -26.15 -14.09 0.07
N ASN A 399 -25.26 -13.63 -0.81
CA ASN A 399 -24.40 -12.48 -0.58
C ASN A 399 -25.04 -11.20 -1.13
N PHE A 400 -24.92 -10.11 -0.38
CA PHE A 400 -25.43 -8.79 -0.73
C PHE A 400 -24.30 -7.79 -0.94
N SER A 401 -24.57 -6.74 -1.71
CA SER A 401 -23.56 -5.73 -2.05
C SER A 401 -23.14 -4.87 -0.87
N GLU A 402 -23.98 -4.79 0.18
CA GLU A 402 -23.81 -3.90 1.33
C GLU A 402 -24.37 -4.54 2.61
N PRO A 403 -23.93 -4.10 3.81
CA PRO A 403 -24.48 -4.57 5.08
C PRO A 403 -25.97 -4.23 5.23
N LEU A 404 -26.76 -5.22 5.65
CA LEU A 404 -28.21 -5.12 5.82
C LEU A 404 -28.60 -4.65 7.23
N SER A 405 -29.60 -3.77 7.35
CA SER A 405 -30.26 -3.53 8.65
C SER A 405 -31.25 -4.64 8.98
N ASN A 406 -31.94 -5.14 7.95
CA ASN A 406 -32.94 -6.18 8.06
C ASN A 406 -33.09 -6.92 6.71
N ILE A 407 -33.50 -8.18 6.77
CA ILE A 407 -33.69 -9.01 5.57
C ILE A 407 -35.08 -8.86 4.94
N GLY A 408 -35.96 -8.05 5.52
CA GLY A 408 -37.35 -7.90 5.08
C GLY A 408 -38.17 -9.20 5.22
N THR A 409 -39.21 -9.32 4.39
CA THR A 409 -39.98 -10.56 4.25
C THR A 409 -39.31 -11.43 3.20
N VAL A 410 -38.93 -12.66 3.58
CA VAL A 410 -38.38 -13.65 2.66
C VAL A 410 -39.41 -14.76 2.42
N THR A 411 -39.78 -14.97 1.16
CA THR A 411 -40.61 -16.12 0.75
C THR A 411 -39.77 -17.09 -0.06
N LEU A 412 -39.88 -18.39 0.24
CA LEU A 412 -39.20 -19.45 -0.49
C LEU A 412 -40.24 -20.24 -1.28
N LYS A 413 -39.99 -20.46 -2.57
CA LYS A 413 -40.82 -21.32 -3.42
C LYS A 413 -40.01 -22.38 -4.13
N LEU A 414 -40.54 -23.60 -4.18
CA LEU A 414 -40.03 -24.67 -5.03
C LEU A 414 -40.39 -24.41 -6.49
N ALA A 415 -39.74 -25.14 -7.40
CA ALA A 415 -39.98 -25.02 -8.85
C ALA A 415 -41.43 -25.31 -9.27
N ASP A 416 -42.18 -26.09 -8.49
CA ASP A 416 -43.61 -26.37 -8.70
C ASP A 416 -44.54 -25.27 -8.17
N GLY A 417 -43.98 -24.21 -7.57
CA GLY A 417 -44.71 -23.08 -7.01
C GLY A 417 -45.18 -23.25 -5.56
N SER A 418 -44.96 -24.42 -4.95
CA SER A 418 -45.26 -24.66 -3.53
C SER A 418 -44.32 -23.89 -2.62
N SER A 419 -44.83 -23.47 -1.45
CA SER A 419 -44.02 -22.73 -0.46
C SER A 419 -43.06 -23.67 0.26
N ALA A 420 -41.80 -23.25 0.40
CA ALA A 420 -40.81 -23.90 1.24
C ALA A 420 -40.59 -23.10 2.53
N VAL A 421 -40.08 -23.77 3.56
CA VAL A 421 -39.69 -23.13 4.84
C VAL A 421 -38.24 -23.49 5.11
N ALA A 422 -37.41 -22.47 5.33
CA ALA A 422 -36.03 -22.58 5.78
C ALA A 422 -35.81 -21.54 6.88
N VAL A 423 -34.88 -21.82 7.78
CA VAL A 423 -34.39 -20.81 8.73
C VAL A 423 -33.41 -19.92 7.97
N ALA A 424 -33.60 -18.60 8.06
CA ALA A 424 -32.71 -17.62 7.46
C ALA A 424 -32.02 -16.81 8.56
N GLU A 425 -30.70 -16.75 8.53
CA GLU A 425 -29.89 -16.03 9.50
C GLU A 425 -28.99 -15.01 8.80
N LEU A 426 -28.90 -13.81 9.37
CA LEU A 426 -28.05 -12.75 8.85
C LEU A 426 -26.63 -12.94 9.38
N ILE A 427 -25.66 -13.18 8.50
CA ILE A 427 -24.27 -13.51 8.81
C ILE A 427 -23.28 -12.55 8.14
N GLY A 428 -21.97 -12.79 8.32
CA GLY A 428 -20.92 -12.08 7.59
C GLY A 428 -20.93 -10.56 7.82
N ASN A 429 -21.06 -10.10 9.07
CA ASN A 429 -21.27 -8.68 9.39
C ASN A 429 -22.46 -8.04 8.68
N LYS A 430 -23.53 -8.83 8.49
CA LYS A 430 -24.77 -8.42 7.84
C LYS A 430 -24.71 -8.27 6.33
N THR A 431 -23.65 -8.70 5.64
CA THR A 431 -23.59 -8.67 4.17
C THR A 431 -24.09 -9.96 3.52
N ALA A 432 -24.55 -10.95 4.30
CA ALA A 432 -24.99 -12.23 3.78
C ALA A 432 -26.12 -12.84 4.60
N VAL A 433 -26.95 -13.65 3.95
CA VAL A 433 -28.03 -14.41 4.60
C VAL A 433 -27.79 -15.89 4.36
N GLU A 434 -27.63 -16.66 5.44
CA GLU A 434 -27.53 -18.11 5.39
C GLU A 434 -28.90 -18.76 5.52
N PHE A 435 -29.23 -19.66 4.60
CA PHE A 435 -30.44 -20.47 4.59
C PHE A 435 -30.14 -21.91 5.02
N ASP A 436 -30.88 -22.38 6.02
CA ASP A 436 -30.94 -23.78 6.44
C ASP A 436 -32.02 -24.55 5.66
N LEU A 437 -31.60 -25.32 4.66
CA LEU A 437 -32.48 -26.11 3.80
C LEU A 437 -32.69 -27.55 4.32
N SER A 438 -32.42 -27.82 5.60
CA SER A 438 -32.53 -29.17 6.19
C SER A 438 -33.95 -29.75 6.21
N SER A 439 -34.99 -28.93 6.00
CA SER A 439 -36.37 -29.39 5.91
C SER A 439 -36.55 -30.52 4.89
N GLU A 440 -37.19 -31.61 5.31
CA GLU A 440 -37.54 -32.75 4.44
C GLU A 440 -38.52 -32.35 3.32
N ALA A 441 -39.27 -31.26 3.51
CA ALA A 441 -40.16 -30.70 2.49
C ALA A 441 -39.39 -30.10 1.29
N ILE A 442 -38.07 -29.90 1.41
CA ILE A 442 -37.19 -29.47 0.32
C ILE A 442 -36.39 -30.70 -0.13
N PRO A 443 -36.76 -31.36 -1.24
CA PRO A 443 -36.06 -32.56 -1.68
C PRO A 443 -34.63 -32.25 -2.19
N PRO A 444 -33.73 -33.26 -2.22
CA PRO A 444 -32.41 -33.12 -2.85
C PRO A 444 -32.50 -32.61 -4.29
N ASN A 445 -31.59 -31.71 -4.68
CA ASN A 445 -31.55 -31.03 -5.98
C ASN A 445 -32.77 -30.16 -6.30
N ALA A 446 -33.64 -29.90 -5.32
CA ALA A 446 -34.75 -28.99 -5.51
C ALA A 446 -34.23 -27.56 -5.71
N LYS A 447 -34.71 -26.92 -6.78
CA LYS A 447 -34.55 -25.48 -7.00
C LYS A 447 -35.49 -24.74 -6.07
N VAL A 448 -34.91 -23.91 -5.21
CA VAL A 448 -35.60 -23.01 -4.29
C VAL A 448 -35.37 -21.59 -4.78
N THR A 449 -36.44 -20.86 -5.02
CA THR A 449 -36.39 -19.42 -5.30
C THR A 449 -36.71 -18.66 -4.02
N ALA A 450 -35.72 -17.92 -3.52
CA ALA A 450 -35.90 -16.96 -2.45
C ALA A 450 -36.27 -15.60 -3.03
N THR A 451 -37.39 -15.05 -2.58
CA THR A 451 -37.85 -13.70 -2.93
C THR A 451 -37.84 -12.83 -1.69
N PHE A 452 -37.03 -11.77 -1.76
CA PHE A 452 -36.82 -10.78 -0.73
C PHE A 452 -37.69 -9.55 -1.02
N VAL A 453 -38.50 -9.14 -0.04
CA VAL A 453 -39.36 -7.95 -0.11
C VAL A 453 -39.06 -7.06 1.08
N GLY A 454 -38.70 -5.80 0.82
CA GLY A 454 -38.46 -4.81 1.89
C GLY A 454 -37.15 -5.01 2.66
N THR A 455 -36.23 -5.82 2.16
CA THR A 455 -34.84 -5.85 2.63
C THR A 455 -34.25 -4.45 2.53
N ALA A 456 -33.55 -3.99 3.56
CA ALA A 456 -32.93 -2.68 3.59
C ALA A 456 -31.49 -2.76 4.08
N ASP A 457 -30.64 -1.88 3.57
CA ASP A 457 -29.31 -1.67 4.12
C ASP A 457 -29.37 -0.98 5.49
N VAL A 458 -28.21 -0.77 6.10
CA VAL A 458 -28.03 -0.01 7.35
C VAL A 458 -28.46 1.45 7.26
N ALA A 459 -28.41 2.07 6.07
CA ALA A 459 -28.83 3.45 5.83
C ALA A 459 -30.33 3.59 5.54
N GLY A 460 -31.06 2.47 5.42
CA GLY A 460 -32.49 2.41 5.15
C GLY A 460 -32.86 2.39 3.66
N ASN A 461 -31.90 2.27 2.73
CA ASN A 461 -32.20 2.10 1.32
C ASN A 461 -32.76 0.69 1.08
N LEU A 462 -33.93 0.62 0.46
CA LEU A 462 -34.55 -0.66 0.11
C LEU A 462 -33.82 -1.32 -1.07
N ILE A 463 -33.69 -2.65 -1.02
CA ILE A 463 -33.11 -3.49 -2.07
C ILE A 463 -33.60 -3.10 -3.46
N SER A 464 -32.74 -3.12 -4.48
CA SER A 464 -33.13 -2.76 -5.85
C SER A 464 -32.71 -3.84 -6.84
N PRO A 465 -33.64 -4.46 -7.59
CA PRO A 465 -35.10 -4.25 -7.54
C PRO A 465 -35.75 -4.75 -6.24
N ASN A 466 -36.93 -4.21 -5.89
CA ASN A 466 -37.79 -4.69 -4.80
C ASN A 466 -39.15 -5.11 -5.37
N PRO A 467 -39.52 -6.42 -5.40
CA PRO A 467 -38.76 -7.55 -4.86
C PRO A 467 -37.49 -7.89 -5.65
N ALA A 468 -36.51 -8.46 -4.94
CA ALA A 468 -35.38 -9.16 -5.56
C ALA A 468 -35.55 -10.67 -5.33
N SER A 469 -35.18 -11.47 -6.32
CA SER A 469 -35.23 -12.93 -6.21
C SER A 469 -33.92 -13.56 -6.63
N VAL A 470 -33.59 -14.69 -5.99
CA VAL A 470 -32.47 -15.55 -6.35
C VAL A 470 -32.91 -17.01 -6.27
N THR A 471 -32.47 -17.81 -7.23
CA THR A 471 -32.74 -19.25 -7.25
C THR A 471 -31.46 -20.01 -6.96
N PHE A 472 -31.53 -20.92 -6.01
CA PHE A 472 -30.45 -21.82 -5.62
C PHE A 472 -30.98 -23.24 -5.47
N GLU A 473 -30.08 -24.22 -5.35
CA GLU A 473 -30.43 -25.63 -5.24
C GLU A 473 -29.94 -26.22 -3.93
N LYS A 474 -30.82 -26.96 -3.24
CA LYS A 474 -30.40 -27.87 -2.18
C LYS A 474 -29.53 -28.96 -2.80
N GLY A 475 -28.33 -29.16 -2.29
CA GLY A 475 -27.47 -30.26 -2.71
C GLY A 475 -28.04 -31.62 -2.33
N SER A 476 -27.52 -32.67 -2.94
CA SER A 476 -27.71 -34.02 -2.43
C SER A 476 -26.77 -34.31 -1.27
N ALA A 477 -27.29 -35.06 -0.32
CA ALA A 477 -26.55 -36.02 0.51
C ALA A 477 -25.54 -36.80 -0.38
N ASP A 478 -24.29 -36.96 0.07
CA ASP A 478 -23.25 -37.71 -0.65
C ASP A 478 -23.37 -39.24 -0.50
N GLY A 479 -24.28 -39.70 0.36
CA GLY A 479 -24.62 -41.09 0.62
C GLY A 479 -23.78 -41.76 1.69
N VAL A 480 -22.84 -41.06 2.33
CA VAL A 480 -21.92 -41.60 3.34
C VAL A 480 -22.22 -40.93 4.67
N ALA A 481 -22.60 -41.71 5.68
CA ALA A 481 -22.77 -41.16 7.03
C ALA A 481 -21.41 -41.00 7.73
N PRO A 482 -21.24 -39.98 8.60
CA PRO A 482 -19.97 -39.73 9.26
C PRO A 482 -19.62 -40.90 10.18
N THR A 483 -18.34 -41.25 10.24
CA THR A 483 -17.76 -42.26 11.14
C THR A 483 -16.58 -41.70 11.90
N ILE A 484 -16.12 -42.37 12.96
CA ILE A 484 -14.88 -41.98 13.65
C ILE A 484 -13.70 -42.57 12.87
N SER A 485 -12.85 -41.72 12.31
CA SER A 485 -11.68 -42.13 11.54
C SER A 485 -10.45 -42.36 12.41
N LYS A 486 -10.30 -41.60 13.51
CA LYS A 486 -9.11 -41.67 14.38
C LYS A 486 -9.39 -41.19 15.80
N ILE A 487 -8.69 -41.80 16.75
CA ILE A 487 -8.57 -41.34 18.14
C ILE A 487 -7.08 -41.15 18.46
N GLU A 488 -6.68 -40.00 18.99
CA GLU A 488 -5.31 -39.77 19.45
C GLU A 488 -5.29 -39.23 20.87
N GLN A 489 -4.58 -39.92 21.76
CA GLN A 489 -4.40 -39.46 23.13
C GLN A 489 -3.55 -38.19 23.17
N LEU A 490 -4.04 -37.16 23.86
CA LEU A 490 -3.32 -35.89 24.06
C LEU A 490 -2.71 -35.81 25.46
N SER A 491 -3.43 -36.27 26.49
CA SER A 491 -2.96 -36.32 27.87
C SER A 491 -3.52 -37.55 28.60
N ALA A 492 -3.30 -37.64 29.91
CA ALA A 492 -3.91 -38.68 30.74
C ALA A 492 -5.45 -38.59 30.78
N LYS A 493 -6.04 -37.42 30.50
CA LYS A 493 -7.50 -37.18 30.56
C LYS A 493 -8.07 -36.57 29.29
N SER A 494 -7.32 -36.50 28.20
CA SER A 494 -7.82 -35.91 26.96
C SER A 494 -7.31 -36.62 25.71
N PHE A 495 -8.10 -36.54 24.64
CA PHE A 495 -7.82 -37.11 23.33
C PHE A 495 -8.52 -36.33 22.22
N THR A 496 -8.06 -36.48 20.98
CA THR A 496 -8.77 -35.99 19.80
C THR A 496 -9.67 -37.09 19.22
N VAL A 497 -10.84 -36.67 18.74
CA VAL A 497 -11.72 -37.46 17.87
C VAL A 497 -11.65 -36.85 16.49
N THR A 498 -11.22 -37.62 15.50
CA THR A 498 -11.27 -37.26 14.09
C THR A 498 -12.40 -38.03 13.42
N LEU A 499 -13.25 -37.33 12.68
CA LEU A 499 -14.36 -37.91 11.92
C LEU A 499 -13.90 -38.24 10.49
N SER A 500 -14.67 -39.08 9.76
CA SER A 500 -14.38 -39.42 8.35
C SER A 500 -14.54 -38.24 7.42
N GLU A 501 -15.31 -37.24 7.84
CA GLU A 501 -15.72 -36.08 7.05
C GLU A 501 -16.09 -34.91 7.97
N PRO A 502 -16.21 -33.69 7.40
CA PRO A 502 -16.70 -32.53 8.13
C PRO A 502 -18.11 -32.75 8.71
N VAL A 503 -18.31 -32.41 9.98
CA VAL A 503 -19.59 -32.56 10.68
C VAL A 503 -20.08 -31.27 11.32
N ARG A 504 -21.40 -31.19 11.52
CA ARG A 504 -22.01 -30.12 12.31
C ARG A 504 -21.48 -30.17 13.73
N ALA A 505 -21.20 -29.01 14.30
CA ALA A 505 -20.63 -28.90 15.64
C ALA A 505 -21.51 -29.59 16.68
N PHE A 506 -20.89 -30.38 17.55
CA PHE A 506 -21.55 -31.08 18.65
C PHE A 506 -20.84 -30.79 19.98
N THR A 507 -21.49 -31.13 21.09
CA THR A 507 -21.06 -30.77 22.45
C THR A 507 -20.70 -32.00 23.29
N ALA A 508 -20.30 -31.79 24.54
CA ALA A 508 -20.08 -32.87 25.50
C ALA A 508 -21.30 -33.80 25.69
N ALA A 509 -22.53 -33.31 25.49
CA ALA A 509 -23.74 -34.12 25.58
C ALA A 509 -23.85 -35.18 24.48
N ASN A 510 -23.15 -35.00 23.36
CA ASN A 510 -23.18 -35.93 22.23
C ASN A 510 -22.23 -37.10 22.42
N ILE A 511 -21.19 -36.98 23.25
CA ILE A 511 -20.14 -37.99 23.36
C ILE A 511 -20.17 -38.71 24.70
N SER A 512 -19.95 -40.02 24.67
CA SER A 512 -19.73 -40.83 25.86
C SER A 512 -18.44 -41.63 25.73
N VAL A 513 -17.76 -41.78 26.86
CA VAL A 513 -16.53 -42.57 26.99
C VAL A 513 -16.74 -43.58 28.09
N SER A 514 -16.45 -44.85 27.86
CA SER A 514 -16.54 -45.88 28.89
C SER A 514 -15.38 -46.86 28.82
N ARG A 515 -14.96 -47.38 29.96
CA ARG A 515 -14.08 -48.54 30.04
C ARG A 515 -14.94 -49.74 30.44
N ALA A 516 -15.10 -50.69 29.51
CA ALA A 516 -16.13 -51.72 29.65
C ALA A 516 -17.50 -51.07 29.98
N SER A 517 -18.13 -51.47 31.09
CA SER A 517 -19.44 -50.95 31.52
C SER A 517 -19.35 -49.72 32.45
N THR A 518 -18.15 -49.21 32.75
CA THR A 518 -17.96 -48.07 33.64
C THR A 518 -17.81 -46.79 32.83
N ALA A 519 -18.76 -45.86 32.98
CA ALA A 519 -18.71 -44.57 32.31
C ALA A 519 -17.56 -43.70 32.85
N ASN A 520 -16.87 -43.01 31.95
CA ASN A 520 -15.94 -41.94 32.25
C ASN A 520 -16.58 -40.64 31.77
N GLY A 521 -16.93 -39.75 32.69
CA GLY A 521 -17.64 -38.52 32.36
C GLY A 521 -16.86 -37.67 31.37
N VAL A 522 -17.54 -37.10 30.37
CA VAL A 522 -16.96 -36.12 29.46
C VAL A 522 -17.19 -34.73 30.06
N THR A 523 -16.11 -34.01 30.33
CA THR A 523 -16.14 -32.70 30.99
C THR A 523 -16.09 -31.54 30.00
N ALA A 524 -15.46 -31.74 28.83
CA ALA A 524 -15.39 -30.73 27.78
C ALA A 524 -15.24 -31.36 26.39
N VAL A 525 -15.82 -30.70 25.39
CA VAL A 525 -15.58 -30.94 23.97
C VAL A 525 -15.29 -29.60 23.31
N GLU A 526 -14.14 -29.50 22.68
CA GLU A 526 -13.65 -28.30 22.00
C GLU A 526 -13.48 -28.61 20.51
N LYS A 527 -14.09 -27.80 19.64
CA LYS A 527 -13.95 -27.94 18.18
C LYS A 527 -12.57 -27.41 17.76
N LEU A 528 -11.75 -28.28 17.16
CA LEU A 528 -10.44 -27.91 16.60
C LEU A 528 -10.56 -27.59 15.10
N SER A 529 -11.41 -28.33 14.38
CA SER A 529 -11.78 -28.11 12.98
C SER A 529 -13.14 -28.73 12.70
N ASP A 530 -13.65 -28.64 11.46
CA ASP A 530 -14.91 -29.31 11.09
C ASP A 530 -14.85 -30.85 11.20
N MET A 531 -13.64 -31.42 11.24
CA MET A 531 -13.41 -32.87 11.35
C MET A 531 -12.82 -33.30 12.69
N GLN A 532 -12.31 -32.39 13.52
CA GLN A 532 -11.56 -32.73 14.74
C GLN A 532 -12.10 -32.03 15.97
N TYR A 533 -12.26 -32.81 17.04
CA TYR A 533 -12.71 -32.34 18.34
C TYR A 533 -11.77 -32.86 19.44
N LYS A 534 -11.36 -31.98 20.35
CA LYS A 534 -10.66 -32.36 21.57
C LYS A 534 -11.69 -32.70 22.64
N VAL A 535 -11.54 -33.86 23.25
CA VAL A 535 -12.43 -34.40 24.28
C VAL A 535 -11.64 -34.50 25.58
N THR A 536 -12.21 -33.98 26.66
CA THR A 536 -11.65 -34.08 28.01
C THR A 536 -12.59 -34.90 28.90
N VAL A 537 -12.03 -35.80 29.71
CA VAL A 537 -12.77 -36.72 30.57
C VAL A 537 -12.45 -36.53 32.06
N THR A 538 -13.27 -37.11 32.94
CA THR A 538 -13.13 -37.00 34.40
C THR A 538 -11.96 -37.81 34.96
N ASN A 539 -11.91 -39.10 34.59
CA ASN A 539 -10.94 -40.07 35.10
C ASN A 539 -9.81 -40.33 34.09
N VAL A 540 -8.65 -40.75 34.59
CA VAL A 540 -7.49 -41.11 33.76
C VAL A 540 -7.86 -42.19 32.75
N LEU A 541 -7.47 -41.96 31.50
CA LEU A 541 -7.62 -42.89 30.39
C LEU A 541 -6.57 -44.00 30.52
N ASP A 542 -7.03 -45.24 30.58
CA ASP A 542 -6.19 -46.43 30.69
C ASP A 542 -6.83 -47.59 29.92
N GLY A 543 -6.01 -48.31 29.16
CA GLY A 543 -6.40 -49.49 28.41
C GLY A 543 -7.48 -49.20 27.35
N LEU A 544 -8.20 -50.25 26.96
CA LEU A 544 -9.24 -50.17 25.93
C LEU A 544 -10.49 -49.45 26.46
N ASN A 545 -10.82 -48.32 25.85
CA ASN A 545 -12.03 -47.55 26.12
C ASN A 545 -12.92 -47.55 24.87
N THR A 546 -14.24 -47.53 25.08
CA THR A 546 -15.27 -47.35 24.07
C THR A 546 -15.64 -45.88 24.00
N ILE A 547 -15.64 -45.31 22.80
CA ILE A 547 -16.02 -43.92 22.52
C ILE A 547 -17.23 -43.96 21.62
N VAL A 548 -18.31 -43.30 22.03
CA VAL A 548 -19.55 -43.17 21.25
C VAL A 548 -19.84 -41.70 21.04
N VAL A 549 -20.05 -41.28 19.79
CA VAL A 549 -20.58 -39.94 19.48
C VAL A 549 -21.98 -40.11 18.89
N ASN A 550 -22.97 -39.48 19.51
CA ASN A 550 -24.39 -39.61 19.22
C ASN A 550 -24.91 -38.41 18.43
N ASN A 551 -25.87 -38.68 17.55
CA ASN A 551 -26.55 -37.69 16.71
C ASN A 551 -25.56 -36.81 15.93
N VAL A 552 -24.58 -37.44 15.28
CA VAL A 552 -23.63 -36.73 14.42
C VAL A 552 -24.26 -36.57 13.06
N GLU A 553 -24.32 -35.34 12.58
CA GLU A 553 -24.77 -35.01 11.23
C GLU A 553 -23.57 -34.44 10.49
N ASP A 554 -23.25 -35.00 9.33
CA ASP A 554 -22.24 -34.39 8.47
C ASP A 554 -22.77 -33.08 7.87
N LEU A 555 -21.93 -32.43 7.06
CA LEU A 555 -22.34 -31.19 6.42
C LEU A 555 -23.19 -31.43 5.15
N SER A 556 -23.20 -32.63 4.55
CA SER A 556 -24.09 -33.00 3.45
C SER A 556 -25.52 -33.36 3.90
N GLY A 557 -25.73 -33.57 5.20
CA GLY A 557 -27.02 -33.82 5.85
C GLY A 557 -27.26 -35.26 6.30
N GLU A 558 -26.31 -36.18 6.17
CA GLU A 558 -26.46 -37.54 6.63
C GLU A 558 -26.25 -37.63 8.13
N LYS A 559 -27.12 -38.41 8.77
CA LYS A 559 -27.18 -38.56 10.21
C LYS A 559 -26.71 -39.93 10.62
N ALA A 560 -25.70 -39.96 11.48
CA ALA A 560 -25.36 -41.12 12.27
C ALA A 560 -25.98 -40.97 13.67
N ALA A 561 -26.98 -41.82 13.97
CA ALA A 561 -27.60 -41.85 15.29
C ALA A 561 -26.57 -42.08 16.40
N SER A 562 -25.58 -42.95 16.13
CA SER A 562 -24.39 -43.12 16.96
C SER A 562 -23.24 -43.67 16.13
N VAL A 563 -22.04 -43.15 16.32
CA VAL A 563 -20.78 -43.73 15.83
C VAL A 563 -19.95 -44.19 17.01
N THR A 564 -19.48 -45.43 16.95
CA THR A 564 -18.76 -46.07 18.05
C THR A 564 -17.41 -46.57 17.58
N THR A 565 -16.37 -46.33 18.36
CA THR A 565 -15.06 -46.97 18.18
C THR A 565 -14.48 -47.37 19.52
N THR A 566 -13.40 -48.13 19.49
CA THR A 566 -12.59 -48.37 20.68
C THR A 566 -11.17 -47.84 20.48
N ALA A 567 -10.58 -47.30 21.53
CA ALA A 567 -9.21 -46.82 21.53
C ALA A 567 -8.48 -47.31 22.78
N THR A 568 -7.24 -47.76 22.61
CA THR A 568 -6.38 -48.17 23.72
C THR A 568 -5.56 -46.96 24.15
N PHE A 569 -5.75 -46.53 25.39
CA PHE A 569 -5.00 -45.44 26.00
C PHE A 569 -3.89 -45.97 26.88
N ALA A 570 -2.75 -45.29 26.89
CA ALA A 570 -1.65 -45.58 27.79
C ALA A 570 -1.72 -44.62 28.99
N VAL A 571 -1.54 -45.16 30.19
CA VAL A 571 -1.31 -44.32 31.38
C VAL A 571 0.07 -43.69 31.26
N ASP A 572 0.14 -42.37 31.37
CA ASP A 572 1.41 -41.67 31.53
C ASP A 572 1.99 -41.98 32.92
N LYS A 573 2.86 -42.99 32.98
CA LYS A 573 3.55 -43.42 34.20
C LYS A 573 4.83 -42.64 34.48
N THR A 574 5.20 -41.68 33.63
CA THR A 574 6.42 -40.90 33.86
C THR A 574 6.16 -39.88 34.96
N ALA A 575 7.11 -39.67 35.86
CA ALA A 575 6.98 -38.65 36.90
C ALA A 575 7.20 -37.25 36.30
N PRO A 576 6.52 -36.21 36.80
CA PRO A 576 6.92 -34.83 36.55
C PRO A 576 8.33 -34.58 37.08
N VAL A 577 9.18 -33.95 36.28
CA VAL A 577 10.56 -33.59 36.64
C VAL A 577 10.71 -32.08 36.59
N VAL A 578 11.42 -31.49 37.53
CA VAL A 578 11.71 -30.04 37.52
C VAL A 578 12.59 -29.72 36.32
N SER A 579 12.12 -28.84 35.45
CA SER A 579 12.83 -28.34 34.28
C SER A 579 13.63 -27.08 34.59
N SER A 580 13.16 -26.22 35.48
CA SER A 580 13.91 -25.05 35.96
C SER A 580 13.41 -24.57 37.32
N THR A 581 14.26 -23.80 38.00
CA THR A 581 13.88 -23.04 39.19
C THR A 581 14.37 -21.60 39.06
N ALA A 582 13.65 -20.66 39.68
CA ALA A 582 14.03 -19.26 39.72
C ALA A 582 13.53 -18.60 41.00
N VAL A 583 14.35 -17.72 41.59
CA VAL A 583 13.84 -16.81 42.62
C VAL A 583 13.12 -15.67 41.91
N ILE A 584 11.84 -15.51 42.22
CA ILE A 584 11.01 -14.42 41.73
C ILE A 584 10.52 -13.57 42.90
N VAL A 585 10.31 -12.28 42.66
CA VAL A 585 9.58 -11.42 43.58
C VAL A 585 8.18 -11.27 43.04
N ASP A 586 7.20 -11.72 43.82
CA ASP A 586 5.78 -11.46 43.62
C ASP A 586 5.25 -11.05 44.98
N LYS A 587 4.27 -10.16 45.10
CA LYS A 587 3.70 -9.98 46.45
C LYS A 587 4.44 -9.07 47.42
N GLY A 588 5.57 -8.49 46.98
CA GLY A 588 6.65 -8.05 47.87
C GLY A 588 7.40 -9.19 48.58
N HIS A 589 7.08 -10.45 48.27
CA HIS A 589 7.70 -11.62 48.87
C HIS A 589 8.58 -12.35 47.86
N GLN A 590 9.68 -12.94 48.33
CA GLN A 590 10.45 -13.82 47.47
C GLN A 590 9.84 -15.21 47.41
N TYR A 591 9.76 -15.77 46.20
CA TYR A 591 9.31 -17.13 45.95
C TYR A 591 10.38 -17.91 45.18
N LEU A 592 10.55 -19.18 45.52
CA LEU A 592 11.18 -20.14 44.63
C LEU A 592 10.12 -20.65 43.66
N SER A 593 10.17 -20.16 42.43
CA SER A 593 9.39 -20.68 41.30
C SER A 593 10.02 -21.98 40.80
N ILE A 594 9.21 -23.01 40.59
CA ILE A 594 9.60 -24.37 40.23
C ILE A 594 8.76 -24.76 39.03
N LYS A 595 9.39 -24.86 37.86
CA LYS A 595 8.74 -25.31 36.63
C LYS A 595 9.00 -26.78 36.40
N PHE A 596 7.96 -27.55 36.07
CA PHE A 596 8.06 -28.95 35.68
C PHE A 596 8.17 -29.10 34.15
N ASN A 597 8.59 -30.27 33.68
CA ASN A 597 8.67 -30.60 32.25
C ASN A 597 7.31 -30.94 31.62
N LYS A 598 6.25 -31.02 32.44
CA LYS A 598 4.87 -31.28 32.03
C LYS A 598 3.89 -30.83 33.11
N PRO A 599 2.59 -30.71 32.80
CA PRO A 599 1.59 -30.28 33.76
C PRO A 599 1.55 -31.16 35.02
N VAL A 600 1.33 -30.52 36.16
CA VAL A 600 1.14 -31.17 37.46
C VAL A 600 -0.27 -30.96 37.98
N THR A 601 -0.69 -31.76 38.96
CA THR A 601 -1.92 -31.63 39.76
C THR A 601 -1.51 -31.41 41.21
N LEU A 602 -2.12 -30.43 41.87
CA LEU A 602 -1.95 -30.17 43.30
C LEU A 602 -3.12 -30.81 44.04
N ASN A 603 -2.84 -31.89 44.76
CA ASN A 603 -3.83 -32.53 45.63
C ASN A 603 -3.85 -31.82 47.00
N ASP A 604 -4.85 -32.11 47.83
CA ASP A 604 -5.01 -31.49 49.15
C ASP A 604 -3.71 -31.57 49.96
N SER A 605 -3.32 -30.46 50.59
CA SER A 605 -2.06 -30.33 51.34
C SER A 605 -0.78 -30.52 50.49
N ALA A 606 -0.82 -30.15 49.20
CA ALA A 606 0.36 -30.08 48.35
C ALA A 606 1.47 -29.21 48.98
N ALA A 607 2.67 -29.77 49.08
CA ALA A 607 3.82 -29.12 49.69
C ALA A 607 5.12 -29.54 49.01
N VAL A 608 6.15 -28.70 49.15
CA VAL A 608 7.54 -29.04 48.84
C VAL A 608 8.27 -29.24 50.15
N THR A 609 8.83 -30.42 50.34
CA THR A 609 9.74 -30.73 51.45
C THR A 609 11.14 -30.23 51.09
N VAL A 610 11.63 -29.21 51.79
CA VAL A 610 12.96 -28.64 51.54
C VAL A 610 13.96 -29.19 52.55
N ASN A 611 15.05 -29.80 52.07
CA ASN A 611 16.17 -30.27 52.90
C ASN A 611 17.48 -29.72 52.32
N GLY A 612 18.53 -29.56 53.13
CA GLY A 612 19.86 -29.27 52.57
C GLY A 612 20.69 -28.40 53.48
N THR A 613 21.45 -27.48 52.90
CA THR A 613 22.31 -26.57 53.66
C THR A 613 22.15 -25.14 53.20
N TYR A 614 22.51 -24.20 54.06
CA TYR A 614 22.67 -22.81 53.68
C TYR A 614 23.91 -22.22 54.34
N VAL A 615 24.58 -21.31 53.64
CA VAL A 615 25.73 -20.56 54.13
C VAL A 615 25.27 -19.16 54.49
N GLN A 616 25.47 -18.78 55.75
CA GLN A 616 25.24 -17.42 56.23
C GLN A 616 26.49 -16.98 57.01
N ASN A 617 27.02 -15.80 56.71
CA ASN A 617 28.24 -15.27 57.35
C ASN A 617 29.42 -16.28 57.33
N ALA A 618 29.61 -16.98 56.20
CA ALA A 618 30.60 -18.04 56.00
C ALA A 618 30.44 -19.30 56.88
N VAL A 619 29.31 -19.47 57.57
CA VAL A 619 28.97 -20.66 58.36
C VAL A 619 27.94 -21.51 57.60
N THR A 620 28.25 -22.78 57.39
CA THR A 620 27.31 -23.76 56.83
C THR A 620 26.37 -24.28 57.90
N ASN A 621 25.08 -24.13 57.66
CA ASN A 621 23.99 -24.60 58.52
C ASN A 621 23.16 -25.65 57.79
N THR A 622 22.58 -26.58 58.55
CA THR A 622 21.70 -27.62 57.99
C THR A 622 20.24 -27.19 58.05
N LEU A 623 19.52 -27.35 56.94
CA LEU A 623 18.07 -27.21 56.85
C LEU A 623 17.43 -28.60 56.97
N VAL A 624 16.66 -28.84 58.03
CA VAL A 624 15.97 -30.11 58.28
C VAL A 624 14.58 -30.08 57.66
N GLY A 625 14.21 -31.14 56.94
CA GLY A 625 13.00 -31.29 56.12
C GLY A 625 11.77 -30.53 56.60
N LYS A 626 11.53 -29.37 55.96
CA LYS A 626 10.36 -28.54 56.20
C LYS A 626 9.40 -28.65 55.02
N ASP A 627 8.17 -29.06 55.28
CA ASP A 627 7.08 -29.03 54.29
C ASP A 627 6.59 -27.57 54.15
N VAL A 628 6.74 -27.01 52.95
CA VAL A 628 6.26 -25.66 52.61
C VAL A 628 5.12 -25.78 51.61
N ALA A 629 3.98 -25.16 51.92
CA ALA A 629 2.82 -25.18 51.04
C ALA A 629 3.17 -24.55 49.68
N VAL A 630 2.69 -25.17 48.61
CA VAL A 630 2.86 -24.62 47.25
C VAL A 630 1.66 -23.81 46.81
N THR A 631 1.92 -22.81 45.97
CA THR A 631 0.87 -22.13 45.19
C THR A 631 1.10 -22.41 43.71
N ARG A 632 0.00 -22.54 42.97
CA ARG A 632 0.04 -22.73 41.52
C ARG A 632 0.24 -21.40 40.81
N VAL A 633 1.14 -21.35 39.84
CA VAL A 633 1.32 -20.22 38.93
C VAL A 633 0.62 -20.50 37.61
N ASP A 634 0.88 -21.68 37.03
CA ASP A 634 0.24 -22.18 35.82
C ASP A 634 0.17 -23.72 35.85
N ALA A 635 -0.13 -24.38 34.72
CA ALA A 635 -0.25 -25.83 34.66
C ALA A 635 1.06 -26.59 34.99
N GLU A 636 2.21 -26.00 34.68
CA GLU A 636 3.54 -26.61 34.82
C GLU A 636 4.37 -25.97 35.94
N THR A 637 3.95 -24.81 36.46
CA THR A 637 4.74 -24.02 37.40
C THR A 637 4.04 -23.90 38.75
N VAL A 638 4.78 -24.24 39.80
CA VAL A 638 4.39 -24.02 41.19
C VAL A 638 5.42 -23.12 41.85
N ARG A 639 5.09 -22.56 43.02
CA ARG A 639 6.03 -21.76 43.78
C ARG A 639 5.85 -21.95 45.28
N VAL A 640 6.96 -21.84 46.01
CA VAL A 640 6.99 -21.79 47.47
C VAL A 640 7.56 -20.46 47.94
N LYS A 641 6.99 -19.91 49.01
CA LYS A 641 7.45 -18.65 49.59
C LYS A 641 8.78 -18.88 50.32
N LEU A 642 9.81 -18.10 50.02
CA LEU A 642 11.15 -18.27 50.61
C LEU A 642 11.18 -17.96 52.11
N SER A 643 10.32 -17.06 52.61
CA SER A 643 10.15 -16.83 54.04
C SER A 643 9.75 -18.11 54.78
N ASP A 644 8.95 -18.96 54.14
CA ASP A 644 8.42 -20.17 54.76
C ASP A 644 9.45 -21.31 54.76
N ILE A 645 10.53 -21.19 53.97
CA ILE A 645 11.68 -22.10 54.04
C ILE A 645 12.57 -21.71 55.22
N ALA A 646 12.87 -20.41 55.40
CA ALA A 646 13.72 -19.91 56.47
C ALA A 646 13.48 -18.41 56.76
N GLU A 647 12.70 -18.11 57.80
CA GLU A 647 12.08 -16.78 58.03
C GLU A 647 13.06 -15.60 58.16
N ASN A 648 14.29 -15.80 58.65
CA ASN A 648 15.19 -14.67 59.03
C ASN A 648 16.60 -14.74 58.44
N ASN A 649 16.86 -15.64 57.49
CA ASN A 649 18.19 -15.89 56.95
C ASN A 649 18.45 -15.06 55.68
N ILE A 650 18.31 -13.73 55.78
CA ILE A 650 18.57 -12.78 54.69
C ILE A 650 20.06 -12.86 54.31
N GLY A 651 20.36 -12.82 53.01
CA GLY A 651 21.71 -12.89 52.43
C GLY A 651 22.30 -14.30 52.39
N ALA A 652 21.61 -15.32 52.92
CA ALA A 652 22.10 -16.69 52.93
C ALA A 652 22.01 -17.34 51.54
N ALA A 653 23.04 -18.10 51.17
CA ALA A 653 23.06 -18.93 49.97
C ALA A 653 22.66 -20.36 50.33
N TYR A 654 21.62 -20.87 49.68
CA TYR A 654 21.02 -22.19 49.88
C TYR A 654 21.52 -23.16 48.81
N ASP A 655 21.74 -24.40 49.21
CA ASP A 655 21.86 -25.57 48.35
C ASP A 655 20.98 -26.67 48.94
N VAL A 656 19.82 -26.88 48.32
CA VAL A 656 18.74 -27.70 48.87
C VAL A 656 18.25 -28.78 47.91
N SER A 657 17.81 -29.90 48.45
CA SER A 657 16.94 -30.85 47.76
C SER A 657 15.46 -30.49 47.97
N LEU A 658 14.68 -30.69 46.92
CA LEU A 658 13.24 -30.46 46.89
C LEU A 658 12.52 -31.79 46.73
N GLY A 659 11.86 -32.24 47.79
CA GLY A 659 10.89 -33.34 47.75
C GLY A 659 9.49 -32.80 47.49
N PHE A 660 8.63 -33.56 46.80
CA PHE A 660 7.29 -33.10 46.42
C PHE A 660 6.22 -33.98 47.05
N LYS A 661 5.35 -33.38 47.85
CA LYS A 661 4.24 -34.05 48.55
C LYS A 661 2.93 -33.63 47.91
N ASN A 662 2.11 -34.60 47.51
CA ASN A 662 0.80 -34.36 46.87
C ASN A 662 0.87 -33.46 45.62
N ILE A 663 2.03 -33.44 44.95
CA ILE A 663 2.23 -32.86 43.62
C ILE A 663 2.49 -34.03 42.68
N VAL A 664 1.53 -34.27 41.79
CA VAL A 664 1.48 -35.45 40.93
C VAL A 664 1.25 -35.06 39.48
N SER A 665 1.44 -35.95 38.51
CA SER A 665 0.93 -35.76 37.15
C SER A 665 -0.61 -35.87 37.11
N GLU A 666 -1.25 -35.60 35.97
CA GLU A 666 -2.68 -35.91 35.79
C GLU A 666 -3.02 -37.40 36.00
N ALA A 667 -2.02 -38.29 35.93
CA ALA A 667 -2.14 -39.73 36.12
C ALA A 667 -1.79 -40.17 37.57
N ASP A 668 -1.78 -39.24 38.52
CA ASP A 668 -1.45 -39.48 39.94
C ASP A 668 -0.02 -40.03 40.18
N VAL A 669 0.91 -39.80 39.25
CA VAL A 669 2.33 -40.14 39.43
C VAL A 669 3.04 -39.02 40.18
N ALA A 670 3.62 -39.31 41.34
CA ALA A 670 4.34 -38.32 42.15
C ALA A 670 5.52 -37.69 41.40
N ALA A 671 5.73 -36.38 41.60
CA ALA A 671 6.87 -35.65 41.04
C ALA A 671 8.21 -36.15 41.63
N GLU A 672 9.24 -36.20 40.80
CA GLU A 672 10.58 -36.65 41.19
C GLU A 672 11.27 -35.64 42.10
N THR A 673 11.98 -36.15 43.11
CA THR A 673 12.81 -35.32 44.00
C THR A 673 13.99 -34.72 43.23
N VAL A 674 14.26 -33.42 43.45
CA VAL A 674 15.46 -32.77 42.93
C VAL A 674 16.51 -32.72 44.03
N ASN A 675 17.74 -33.18 43.74
CA ASN A 675 18.77 -33.36 44.76
C ASN A 675 19.56 -32.08 45.11
N SER A 676 19.64 -31.10 44.21
CA SER A 676 20.34 -29.83 44.45
C SER A 676 19.71 -28.70 43.64
N VAL A 677 19.29 -27.66 44.35
CA VAL A 677 18.77 -26.39 43.86
C VAL A 677 19.46 -25.30 44.66
N THR A 678 20.15 -24.40 43.96
CA THR A 678 20.86 -23.29 44.60
C THR A 678 20.11 -21.98 44.42
N PHE A 679 19.98 -21.20 45.50
CA PHE A 679 19.40 -19.87 45.46
C PHE A 679 19.90 -19.02 46.62
N THR A 680 19.73 -17.70 46.54
CA THR A 680 20.00 -16.79 47.67
C THR A 680 18.67 -16.24 48.20
N ARG A 681 18.54 -16.14 49.52
CA ARG A 681 17.39 -15.48 50.14
C ARG A 681 17.70 -14.00 50.36
N GLY A 682 16.99 -13.11 49.69
CA GLY A 682 17.00 -11.67 49.95
C GLY A 682 15.99 -11.25 51.02
N GLU A 683 15.76 -9.94 51.14
CA GLU A 683 14.70 -9.38 51.99
C GLU A 683 13.33 -9.49 51.31
N ASP A 684 12.30 -9.82 52.09
CA ASP A 684 10.92 -9.55 51.70
C ASP A 684 10.70 -8.04 51.82
N VAL A 685 10.25 -7.39 50.75
CA VAL A 685 9.92 -5.97 50.75
C VAL A 685 8.50 -5.80 51.26
N SER A 686 8.26 -4.86 52.18
CA SER A 686 6.91 -4.53 52.63
C SER A 686 6.07 -4.13 51.42
N GLU A 687 5.02 -4.90 51.13
CA GLU A 687 4.18 -4.61 49.99
C GLU A 687 3.28 -3.42 50.32
N ASN A 688 3.73 -2.23 49.93
CA ASN A 688 2.80 -1.14 49.75
C ASN A 688 1.95 -1.50 48.52
N THR A 689 0.64 -1.55 48.68
CA THR A 689 -0.30 -1.79 47.57
C THR A 689 -1.22 -0.59 47.35
N THR A 690 -0.94 0.51 48.05
CA THR A 690 -1.67 1.75 47.94
C THR A 690 -1.60 2.24 46.51
N LYS A 691 -2.76 2.42 45.90
CA LYS A 691 -2.91 3.21 44.69
C LYS A 691 -2.92 4.66 45.11
N VAL A 692 -1.98 5.42 44.57
CA VAL A 692 -2.00 6.87 44.73
C VAL A 692 -3.06 7.46 43.82
N GLU A 693 -3.73 8.52 44.27
CA GLU A 693 -4.70 9.27 43.47
C GLU A 693 -4.20 10.72 43.29
N VAL A 694 -4.71 11.40 42.27
CA VAL A 694 -4.49 12.85 42.12
C VAL A 694 -5.48 13.56 43.03
N ASP A 695 -4.96 14.28 44.01
CA ASP A 695 -5.73 15.11 44.94
C ASP A 695 -6.11 16.45 44.31
N ASP A 696 -5.15 17.12 43.68
CA ASP A 696 -5.36 18.40 43.01
C ASP A 696 -4.34 18.66 41.89
N ILE A 697 -4.69 19.56 40.97
CA ILE A 697 -3.80 20.05 39.93
C ILE A 697 -3.78 21.58 39.98
N VAL A 698 -2.61 22.12 40.31
CA VAL A 698 -2.40 23.56 40.47
C VAL A 698 -1.51 24.07 39.34
N ILE A 699 -2.00 25.04 38.58
CA ILE A 699 -1.19 25.77 37.60
C ILE A 699 -0.42 26.85 38.35
N VAL A 700 0.90 26.73 38.40
CA VAL A 700 1.77 27.66 39.13
C VAL A 700 2.09 28.87 38.25
N ASP A 701 2.46 28.61 36.99
CA ASP A 701 2.73 29.60 35.96
C ASP A 701 2.56 28.98 34.56
N ASN A 702 2.83 29.74 33.49
CA ASN A 702 2.66 29.30 32.09
C ASN A 702 3.47 28.04 31.73
N ASN A 703 4.49 27.68 32.52
CA ASN A 703 5.38 26.55 32.25
C ASN A 703 5.36 25.48 33.35
N THR A 704 4.67 25.71 34.45
CA THR A 704 4.81 24.88 35.65
C THR A 704 3.44 24.48 36.19
N ILE A 705 3.23 23.16 36.28
CA ILE A 705 2.03 22.56 36.85
C ILE A 705 2.45 21.69 38.03
N GLU A 706 1.79 21.86 39.17
CA GLU A 706 1.91 20.96 40.30
C GLU A 706 0.78 19.94 40.27
N VAL A 707 1.13 18.66 40.15
CA VAL A 707 0.21 17.55 40.37
C VAL A 707 0.39 17.09 41.80
N ILE A 708 -0.62 17.29 42.62
CA ILE A 708 -0.64 16.93 44.03
C ILE A 708 -1.32 15.58 44.16
N PHE A 709 -0.65 14.67 44.85
CA PHE A 709 -1.10 13.31 45.07
C PHE A 709 -1.58 13.13 46.51
N THR A 710 -2.51 12.20 46.70
CA THR A 710 -3.04 11.83 48.02
C THR A 710 -1.99 11.19 48.93
N GLU A 711 -0.93 10.62 48.36
CA GLU A 711 0.14 9.91 49.04
C GLU A 711 1.52 10.31 48.51
N ASN A 712 2.58 10.01 49.26
CA ASN A 712 3.93 10.12 48.73
C ASN A 712 4.11 9.17 47.54
N VAL A 713 4.65 9.67 46.43
CA VAL A 713 4.83 8.91 45.19
C VAL A 713 6.22 8.31 45.07
N ASP A 714 6.30 7.20 44.35
CA ASP A 714 7.57 6.63 43.92
C ASP A 714 8.24 7.57 42.92
N ALA A 715 9.42 8.08 43.30
CA ALA A 715 10.11 9.10 42.51
C ALA A 715 10.47 8.64 41.10
N ALA A 716 10.73 7.34 40.86
CA ALA A 716 11.08 6.86 39.52
C ALA A 716 9.87 6.93 38.58
N THR A 717 8.70 6.51 39.05
CA THR A 717 7.47 6.61 38.26
C THR A 717 6.97 8.05 38.13
N ALA A 718 7.04 8.84 39.20
CA ALA A 718 6.56 10.22 39.23
C ALA A 718 7.45 11.25 38.52
N THR A 719 8.74 10.97 38.33
CA THR A 719 9.62 11.86 37.52
C THR A 719 9.65 11.49 36.04
N THR A 720 8.99 10.41 35.64
CA THR A 720 8.90 9.99 34.25
C THR A 720 7.93 10.88 33.49
N ALA A 721 8.45 11.75 32.60
CA ALA A 721 7.65 12.74 31.87
C ALA A 721 6.52 12.11 31.02
N SER A 722 6.70 10.92 30.46
CA SER A 722 5.67 10.26 29.63
C SER A 722 4.44 9.81 30.40
N ASN A 723 4.49 9.82 31.74
CA ASN A 723 3.35 9.50 32.60
C ASN A 723 2.37 10.67 32.76
N TYR A 724 2.74 11.84 32.24
CA TYR A 724 1.95 13.07 32.26
C TYR A 724 1.75 13.52 30.81
N THR A 725 0.52 13.46 30.31
CA THR A 725 0.19 13.93 28.97
C THR A 725 -0.77 15.10 29.05
N ILE A 726 -0.52 16.11 28.24
CA ILE A 726 -1.36 17.31 28.16
C ILE A 726 -1.67 17.55 26.69
N ASP A 727 -2.95 17.64 26.34
CA ASP A 727 -3.37 17.82 24.95
C ASP A 727 -2.72 19.09 24.37
N SER A 728 -1.98 18.93 23.26
CA SER A 728 -1.28 20.01 22.56
C SER A 728 -0.27 20.80 23.41
N ALA A 729 0.34 20.20 24.43
CA ALA A 729 1.48 20.74 25.18
C ALA A 729 2.56 19.65 25.37
N LYS A 730 3.83 20.04 25.46
CA LYS A 730 4.94 19.07 25.65
C LYS A 730 5.49 19.18 27.06
N VAL A 731 5.54 18.06 27.79
CA VAL A 731 6.23 17.98 29.08
C VAL A 731 7.74 17.89 28.83
N GLU A 732 8.50 18.86 29.34
CA GLU A 732 9.98 18.86 29.27
C GLU A 732 10.58 17.91 30.30
N ARG A 733 10.10 18.02 31.54
CA ARG A 733 10.54 17.18 32.66
C ARG A 733 9.54 17.20 33.80
N VAL A 734 9.67 16.24 34.70
CA VAL A 734 8.90 16.20 35.95
C VAL A 734 9.86 16.00 37.11
N VAL A 735 9.69 16.78 38.17
CA VAL A 735 10.54 16.72 39.37
C VAL A 735 9.68 16.47 40.60
N VAL A 736 10.13 15.55 41.45
CA VAL A 736 9.60 15.35 42.80
C VAL A 736 10.65 15.81 43.80
N LEU A 737 10.31 16.77 44.66
CA LEU A 737 11.25 17.31 45.64
C LEU A 737 11.31 16.41 46.88
N ALA A 738 12.51 16.19 47.42
CA ALA A 738 12.70 15.34 48.60
C ALA A 738 11.92 15.81 49.85
N GLY A 739 11.57 17.11 49.94
CA GLY A 739 10.73 17.66 51.01
C GLY A 739 9.22 17.66 50.75
N ALA A 740 8.77 17.21 49.56
CA ALA A 740 7.37 17.19 49.13
C ALA A 740 7.13 15.99 48.19
N LEU A 741 7.29 14.78 48.73
CA LEU A 741 7.24 13.54 47.94
C LEU A 741 5.84 13.20 47.40
N ASN A 742 4.79 13.90 47.80
CA ASN A 742 3.44 13.76 47.26
C ASN A 742 3.14 14.78 46.15
N LYS A 743 4.14 15.50 45.64
CA LYS A 743 3.97 16.54 44.63
C LYS A 743 4.93 16.33 43.47
N ALA A 744 4.37 16.21 42.26
CA ALA A 744 5.13 16.25 41.02
C ALA A 744 5.03 17.64 40.39
N ILE A 745 6.18 18.26 40.17
CA ILE A 745 6.30 19.54 39.45
C ILE A 745 6.55 19.19 37.99
N VAL A 746 5.51 19.32 37.17
CA VAL A 746 5.53 19.10 35.73
C VAL A 746 5.95 20.42 35.07
N THR A 747 7.12 20.42 34.45
CA THR A 747 7.61 21.57 33.66
C THR A 747 7.28 21.32 32.19
N LEU A 748 6.50 22.21 31.61
CA LEU A 748 6.24 22.25 30.17
C LEU A 748 7.46 22.79 29.44
N LYS A 749 7.70 22.27 28.25
CA LYS A 749 8.71 22.79 27.34
C LYS A 749 8.29 24.19 26.92
N ALA A 750 9.26 25.12 26.90
CA ALA A 750 9.06 26.44 26.32
C ALA A 750 8.56 26.33 24.87
N ASP A 751 7.73 27.28 24.45
CA ASP A 751 7.12 27.31 23.10
C ASP A 751 6.34 26.02 22.75
N SER A 752 5.70 25.35 23.73
CA SER A 752 4.92 24.12 23.48
C SER A 752 3.42 24.28 23.64
N VAL A 753 2.95 25.37 24.25
CA VAL A 753 1.54 25.76 24.38
C VAL A 753 1.32 26.96 23.46
N GLU A 754 0.87 26.70 22.24
CA GLU A 754 0.77 27.74 21.19
C GLU A 754 -0.44 28.67 21.34
N HIS A 755 -1.46 28.23 22.08
CA HIS A 755 -2.71 28.98 22.26
C HIS A 755 -3.29 28.75 23.66
N ASP A 756 -3.89 29.80 24.23
CA ASP A 756 -4.70 29.72 25.44
C ASP A 756 -5.83 28.69 25.31
N GLY A 757 -6.24 28.13 26.43
CA GLY A 757 -7.53 27.45 26.56
C GLY A 757 -7.50 26.18 27.39
N THR A 758 -8.69 25.59 27.50
CA THR A 758 -8.88 24.35 28.24
C THR A 758 -8.32 23.14 27.48
N ARG A 759 -7.56 22.31 28.18
CA ARG A 759 -6.92 21.07 27.69
C ARG A 759 -7.13 19.97 28.72
N TYR A 760 -7.06 18.71 28.30
CA TYR A 760 -6.98 17.62 29.27
C TYR A 760 -5.54 17.38 29.68
N ILE A 761 -5.34 17.24 30.99
CA ILE A 761 -4.17 16.59 31.55
C ILE A 761 -4.56 15.16 31.94
N SER A 762 -3.72 14.20 31.57
CA SER A 762 -3.86 12.81 31.97
C SER A 762 -2.62 12.37 32.74
N VAL A 763 -2.85 11.68 33.86
CA VAL A 763 -1.79 11.16 34.73
C VAL A 763 -2.01 9.66 34.90
N ALA A 764 -0.98 8.87 34.60
CA ALA A 764 -1.06 7.41 34.61
C ALA A 764 0.27 6.79 35.02
N ASN A 765 0.25 5.49 35.36
CA ASN A 765 1.45 4.70 35.67
C ASN A 765 2.28 5.18 36.88
N ILE A 766 1.74 6.08 37.72
CA ILE A 766 2.40 6.52 38.96
C ILE A 766 2.10 5.54 40.08
N LYS A 767 3.10 5.26 40.92
CA LYS A 767 2.95 4.41 42.11
C LYS A 767 3.10 5.24 43.37
N ALA A 768 2.44 4.85 44.46
CA ALA A 768 2.82 5.34 45.79
C ALA A 768 4.24 4.84 46.14
N ALA A 769 4.96 5.55 47.01
CA ALA A 769 6.35 5.23 47.37
C ALA A 769 6.45 3.82 47.96
N GLY A 770 7.20 2.93 47.31
CA GLY A 770 7.31 1.51 47.69
C GLY A 770 6.14 0.62 47.23
N SER A 771 5.17 1.16 46.49
CA SER A 771 3.97 0.42 46.07
C SER A 771 4.21 -0.49 44.87
N SER A 772 3.55 -1.64 44.81
CA SER A 772 3.51 -2.51 43.63
C SER A 772 2.42 -2.11 42.63
N ASN A 773 1.38 -1.39 43.08
CA ASN A 773 0.24 -0.98 42.27
C ASN A 773 0.44 0.40 41.65
N VAL A 774 0.05 0.52 40.38
CA VAL A 774 -0.09 1.82 39.70
C VAL A 774 -1.44 2.45 40.03
N MET A 775 -1.51 3.77 40.01
CA MET A 775 -2.75 4.54 40.08
C MET A 775 -3.73 4.13 38.97
N ASP A 776 -5.02 4.38 39.19
CA ASP A 776 -5.99 4.35 38.10
C ASP A 776 -5.79 5.57 37.20
N ASN A 777 -6.04 5.42 35.89
CA ASN A 777 -5.84 6.51 34.94
C ASN A 777 -6.69 7.72 35.34
N TYR A 778 -6.03 8.85 35.57
CA TYR A 778 -6.67 10.09 35.96
C TYR A 778 -6.71 11.05 34.78
N ARG A 779 -7.84 11.74 34.58
CA ARG A 779 -8.02 12.73 33.52
C ARG A 779 -8.91 13.88 33.99
N GLN A 780 -8.43 15.11 33.83
CA GLN A 780 -9.14 16.33 34.20
C GLN A 780 -8.86 17.44 33.19
N THR A 781 -9.78 18.40 33.06
CA THR A 781 -9.54 19.63 32.28
C THR A 781 -8.78 20.67 33.11
N ILE A 782 -7.71 21.21 32.55
CA ILE A 782 -6.97 22.39 33.04
C ILE A 782 -7.02 23.50 31.99
N THR A 783 -6.85 24.75 32.37
CA THR A 783 -6.81 25.88 31.43
C THR A 783 -5.41 26.47 31.39
N LEU A 784 -4.69 26.26 30.29
CA LEU A 784 -3.35 26.78 30.10
C LEU A 784 -3.40 28.10 29.32
N THR A 785 -2.48 28.98 29.65
CA THR A 785 -2.10 30.14 28.85
C THR A 785 -0.96 29.76 27.92
N GLU A 786 -0.89 30.44 26.78
CA GLU A 786 0.16 30.29 25.78
C GLU A 786 1.54 30.66 26.37
N ASN A 787 2.55 29.86 26.02
CA ASN A 787 3.92 29.93 26.57
C ASN A 787 5.00 30.08 25.49
N VAL A 788 4.59 30.51 24.31
CA VAL A 788 5.45 30.91 23.20
C VAL A 788 6.08 32.25 23.53
N THR A 789 7.40 32.26 23.47
CA THR A 789 8.13 33.48 23.79
C THR A 789 8.18 34.40 22.57
N PRO A 790 7.86 35.71 22.70
CA PRO A 790 8.02 36.65 21.61
C PRO A 790 9.50 36.73 21.22
N LYS A 791 9.76 36.86 19.92
CA LYS A 791 11.09 36.96 19.31
C LYS A 791 11.15 38.21 18.44
N VAL A 792 12.34 38.72 18.18
CA VAL A 792 12.55 39.70 17.11
C VAL A 792 12.60 38.96 15.78
N SER A 793 11.60 39.16 14.92
CA SER A 793 11.48 38.50 13.62
C SER A 793 12.38 39.14 12.56
N SER A 794 12.51 40.48 12.58
CA SER A 794 13.47 41.19 11.73
C SER A 794 13.97 42.47 12.40
N VAL A 795 15.18 42.88 12.00
CA VAL A 795 15.62 44.26 12.19
C VAL A 795 16.12 44.82 10.87
N GLU A 796 15.56 45.94 10.46
CA GLU A 796 15.77 46.51 9.14
C GLU A 796 16.12 47.99 9.25
N MET A 797 17.01 48.46 8.37
CA MET A 797 17.29 49.88 8.25
C MET A 797 16.19 50.55 7.43
N VAL A 798 15.57 51.58 8.00
CA VAL A 798 14.55 52.38 7.29
C VAL A 798 15.07 53.76 6.88
N LYS A 799 16.07 54.29 7.59
CA LYS A 799 16.86 55.47 7.21
C LYS A 799 18.29 55.33 7.72
N ASP A 800 19.18 56.20 7.26
CA ASP A 800 20.57 56.33 7.71
C ASP A 800 20.73 56.60 9.21
N ASN A 801 19.66 56.94 9.93
CA ASN A 801 19.62 57.10 11.38
C ASN A 801 18.45 56.35 12.07
N GLN A 802 17.76 55.44 11.38
CA GLN A 802 16.58 54.74 11.92
C GLN A 802 16.55 53.24 11.58
N LEU A 803 16.22 52.42 12.59
CA LEU A 803 16.07 50.97 12.50
C LEU A 803 14.65 50.56 12.92
N LYS A 804 14.01 49.69 12.13
CA LYS A 804 12.71 49.09 12.45
C LYS A 804 12.93 47.69 13.00
N VAL A 805 12.37 47.42 14.17
CA VAL A 805 12.32 46.11 14.81
C VAL A 805 10.92 45.55 14.64
N THR A 806 10.81 44.33 14.10
CA THR A 806 9.55 43.60 13.98
C THR A 806 9.56 42.44 14.98
N PHE A 807 8.47 42.22 15.70
CA PHE A 807 8.31 41.12 16.66
C PHE A 807 7.58 39.92 16.02
N SER A 808 7.75 38.71 16.55
CA SER A 808 7.03 37.50 16.09
C SER A 808 5.54 37.54 16.45
N GLU A 809 5.17 38.36 17.42
CA GLU A 809 3.82 38.56 17.93
C GLU A 809 3.71 39.94 18.60
N ALA A 810 2.52 40.28 19.11
CA ALA A 810 2.29 41.57 19.72
C ALA A 810 2.88 41.63 21.14
N VAL A 811 3.76 42.60 21.40
CA VAL A 811 4.45 42.81 22.68
C VAL A 811 4.12 44.15 23.31
N HIS A 812 4.26 44.27 24.63
CA HIS A 812 4.08 45.51 25.40
C HIS A 812 5.35 45.82 26.21
N ASN A 813 5.37 46.99 26.88
CA ASN A 813 6.51 47.54 27.64
C ASN A 813 7.75 47.85 26.79
N VAL A 814 7.57 48.16 25.52
CA VAL A 814 8.64 48.67 24.65
C VAL A 814 8.94 50.13 25.02
N GLY A 815 9.83 50.31 26.01
CA GLY A 815 10.22 51.62 26.52
C GLY A 815 11.14 52.41 25.58
N GLU A 816 11.28 53.72 25.83
CA GLU A 816 12.11 54.63 25.02
C GLU A 816 13.58 54.18 24.90
N ASN A 817 14.11 53.49 25.91
CA ASN A 817 15.49 52.98 25.91
C ASN A 817 15.56 51.45 25.82
N ALA A 818 14.56 50.82 25.17
CA ALA A 818 14.44 49.35 25.09
C ALA A 818 15.64 48.66 24.42
N PHE A 819 16.31 49.32 23.49
CA PHE A 819 17.38 48.74 22.67
C PHE A 819 18.66 49.55 22.77
N ILE A 820 19.79 48.83 22.85
CA ILE A 820 21.14 49.38 22.74
C ILE A 820 21.60 49.20 21.29
N VAL A 821 22.08 50.29 20.69
CA VAL A 821 22.59 50.30 19.31
C VAL A 821 24.09 50.61 19.34
N ALA A 822 24.88 49.75 18.69
CA ALA A 822 26.33 49.90 18.60
C ALA A 822 26.83 49.71 17.16
N GLU A 823 27.81 50.50 16.76
CA GLU A 823 28.54 50.39 15.49
C GLU A 823 30.03 50.24 15.80
N GLY A 824 30.58 49.03 15.60
CA GLY A 824 31.91 48.69 16.10
C GLY A 824 31.99 48.84 17.62
N ASP A 825 32.96 49.61 18.11
CA ASP A 825 33.14 49.94 19.54
C ASP A 825 32.30 51.16 20.00
N LYS A 826 31.64 51.87 19.07
CA LYS A 826 30.82 53.05 19.39
C LYS A 826 29.41 52.62 19.77
N VAL A 827 29.00 52.91 21.01
CA VAL A 827 27.60 52.81 21.47
C VAL A 827 26.91 54.16 21.26
N PHE A 828 25.76 54.17 20.59
CA PHE A 828 24.99 55.40 20.37
C PHE A 828 24.17 55.75 21.62
N VAL A 829 24.77 56.55 22.51
CA VAL A 829 24.10 57.05 23.71
C VAL A 829 23.02 58.06 23.30
N GLY A 830 21.76 57.80 23.69
CA GLY A 830 20.62 58.65 23.36
C GLY A 830 19.78 58.18 22.16
N ALA A 831 20.03 56.97 21.63
CA ALA A 831 19.09 56.32 20.73
C ALA A 831 17.74 56.10 21.44
N LYS A 832 16.64 56.45 20.77
CA LYS A 832 15.28 56.39 21.30
C LYS A 832 14.43 55.42 20.49
N THR A 833 13.74 54.55 21.21
CA THR A 833 12.74 53.62 20.67
C THR A 833 11.37 54.28 20.74
N THR A 834 10.66 54.26 19.64
CA THR A 834 9.29 54.75 19.52
C THR A 834 8.41 53.64 18.98
N THR A 835 7.14 53.66 19.34
CA THR A 835 6.15 52.70 18.84
C THR A 835 4.94 53.45 18.33
N SER A 836 4.06 52.76 17.60
CA SER A 836 2.77 53.33 17.17
C SER A 836 1.78 53.52 18.32
N ALA A 837 2.06 52.95 19.50
CA ALA A 837 1.23 53.05 20.68
C ALA A 837 1.47 54.37 21.44
N ALA A 838 0.39 54.97 21.95
CA ALA A 838 0.45 56.20 22.73
C ALA A 838 0.99 56.00 24.17
N GLU A 839 0.95 54.76 24.68
CA GLU A 839 1.41 54.38 26.02
C GLU A 839 2.22 53.08 25.94
N SER A 840 3.22 52.91 26.81
CA SER A 840 4.11 51.74 26.80
C SER A 840 3.40 50.42 27.16
N THR A 841 2.19 50.48 27.71
CA THR A 841 1.38 49.33 28.13
C THR A 841 0.54 48.72 27.01
N GLN A 842 0.46 49.36 25.84
CA GLN A 842 -0.29 48.84 24.69
C GLN A 842 0.57 47.89 23.85
N PHE A 843 -0.09 46.88 23.28
CA PHE A 843 0.54 45.87 22.42
C PHE A 843 0.93 46.44 21.06
N VAL A 844 2.14 46.13 20.62
CA VAL A 844 2.71 46.54 19.32
C VAL A 844 3.44 45.38 18.68
N THR A 845 3.41 45.30 17.35
CA THR A 845 4.17 44.30 16.58
C THR A 845 5.46 44.88 15.99
N GLU A 846 5.65 46.20 16.10
CA GLU A 846 6.77 46.92 15.51
C GLU A 846 7.26 48.05 16.44
N ALA A 847 8.56 48.29 16.44
CA ALA A 847 9.19 49.42 17.12
C ALA A 847 10.22 50.09 16.20
N LEU A 848 10.39 51.40 16.35
CA LEU A 848 11.31 52.21 15.56
C LEU A 848 12.37 52.83 16.47
N ILE A 849 13.61 52.42 16.29
CA ILE A 849 14.77 52.98 16.97
C ILE A 849 15.32 54.14 16.12
N SER A 850 15.47 55.32 16.71
CA SER A 850 16.04 56.52 16.08
C SER A 850 17.26 56.98 16.87
N LEU A 851 18.36 57.29 16.17
CA LEU A 851 19.53 57.89 16.81
C LEU A 851 19.25 59.34 17.25
N ALA A 852 20.12 59.89 18.12
CA ALA A 852 20.05 61.28 18.54
C ALA A 852 20.22 62.23 17.33
N GLU A 853 19.69 63.46 17.45
CA GLU A 853 19.79 64.46 16.39
C GLU A 853 21.27 64.75 16.04
N GLY A 854 21.64 64.52 14.78
CA GLY A 854 23.01 64.68 14.28
C GLY A 854 23.83 63.38 14.20
N ASP A 855 23.35 62.26 14.75
CA ASP A 855 23.96 60.94 14.57
C ASP A 855 23.38 60.21 13.33
N SER A 856 24.25 59.48 12.62
CA SER A 856 23.90 58.58 11.51
C SER A 856 24.82 57.36 11.52
N PHE A 857 24.37 56.27 10.92
CA PHE A 857 25.19 55.08 10.68
C PHE A 857 26.14 55.32 9.50
N ALA A 858 27.37 54.82 9.58
CA ALA A 858 28.35 54.90 8.50
C ALA A 858 28.05 53.87 7.41
N SER A 859 28.12 54.26 6.13
CA SER A 859 27.90 53.32 5.02
C SER A 859 28.89 52.14 5.10
N LYS A 860 28.38 50.93 4.82
CA LYS A 860 29.09 49.65 4.90
C LYS A 860 29.56 49.24 6.30
N SER A 861 29.08 49.89 7.36
CA SER A 861 29.35 49.44 8.73
C SER A 861 28.38 48.33 9.15
N SER A 862 28.72 47.61 10.23
CA SER A 862 27.84 46.65 10.89
C SER A 862 27.30 47.25 12.17
N VAL A 863 25.99 47.39 12.24
CA VAL A 863 25.27 47.90 13.41
C VAL A 863 24.70 46.73 14.19
N ARG A 864 25.17 46.56 15.42
CA ARG A 864 24.65 45.57 16.36
C ARG A 864 23.59 46.19 17.24
N ILE A 865 22.50 45.48 17.40
CA ILE A 865 21.37 45.87 18.24
C ILE A 865 21.22 44.79 19.28
N THR A 866 21.12 45.18 20.54
CA THR A 866 20.85 44.28 21.66
C THR A 866 19.74 44.86 22.52
N LEU A 867 19.11 44.02 23.33
CA LEU A 867 18.16 44.49 24.32
C LEU A 867 18.90 45.23 25.45
N ASP A 868 18.34 46.33 25.96
CA ASP A 868 18.84 46.95 27.19
C ASP A 868 18.60 45.99 28.38
N PRO A 869 19.56 45.80 29.29
CA PRO A 869 19.40 44.91 30.45
C PRO A 869 18.21 45.24 31.36
N ASN A 870 17.70 46.48 31.32
CA ASN A 870 16.54 46.92 32.10
C ASN A 870 15.23 46.88 31.29
N ALA A 871 15.27 46.50 30.01
CA ALA A 871 14.05 46.37 29.21
C ALA A 871 13.27 45.10 29.63
N ASN A 872 11.97 45.26 29.87
CA ASN A 872 11.09 44.18 30.28
C ASN A 872 9.94 44.01 29.28
N ILE A 873 10.31 43.80 28.02
CA ILE A 873 9.37 43.62 26.91
C ILE A 873 8.78 42.21 26.99
N ALA A 874 7.46 42.09 26.93
CA ALA A 874 6.77 40.81 26.99
C ALA A 874 5.49 40.81 26.15
N ASP A 875 4.94 39.65 25.84
CA ASP A 875 3.64 39.50 25.19
C ASP A 875 2.46 39.68 26.17
N GLY A 876 1.24 39.35 25.72
CA GLY A 876 0.03 39.43 26.54
C GLY A 876 -0.04 38.41 27.67
N ASN A 877 0.67 37.30 27.53
CA ASN A 877 0.77 36.21 28.49
C ASN A 877 2.00 36.33 29.41
N ARG A 878 2.74 37.45 29.30
CA ARG A 878 3.93 37.81 30.07
C ARG A 878 5.16 36.94 29.75
N ASN A 879 5.21 36.29 28.58
CA ASN A 879 6.44 35.67 28.12
C ASN A 879 7.42 36.77 27.66
N ALA A 880 8.63 36.79 28.23
CA ALA A 880 9.59 37.87 28.03
C ALA A 880 10.34 37.74 26.70
N LEU A 881 10.47 38.84 25.95
CA LEU A 881 11.13 38.86 24.63
C LEU A 881 12.50 38.18 24.65
N GLN A 882 12.65 37.13 23.85
CA GLN A 882 13.94 36.52 23.58
C GLN A 882 14.64 37.23 22.43
N PHE A 883 15.71 37.96 22.75
CA PHE A 883 16.53 38.64 21.76
C PHE A 883 18.02 38.64 22.14
N ASN A 884 18.80 37.78 21.49
CA ASN A 884 20.26 37.69 21.68
C ASN A 884 21.06 38.76 20.91
N GLY A 885 20.32 39.65 20.23
CA GLY A 885 20.83 40.71 19.37
C GLY A 885 20.75 40.38 17.89
N ALA A 886 20.77 41.42 17.06
CA ALA A 886 20.81 41.34 15.61
C ALA A 886 21.92 42.24 15.08
N THR A 887 22.48 41.88 13.93
CA THR A 887 23.43 42.72 13.20
C THR A 887 22.84 43.08 11.85
N VAL A 888 22.80 44.37 11.55
CA VAL A 888 22.36 44.92 10.27
C VAL A 888 23.54 45.60 9.60
N THR A 889 23.77 45.31 8.32
CA THR A 889 24.80 46.01 7.53
C THR A 889 24.19 47.24 6.88
N VAL A 890 24.80 48.40 7.12
CA VAL A 890 24.44 49.66 6.46
C VAL A 890 24.80 49.55 4.99
N GLN A 891 23.86 49.80 4.08
CA GLN A 891 24.11 49.71 2.63
C GLN A 891 25.04 50.81 2.09
#